data_AF-A0A3L7Q295-F1
#
_entry.id   AF-A0A3L7Q295-F1
#
_cell.length_a   1.000
_cell.length_b   1.000
_cell.length_c   1.000
_cell.angle_alpha   90.00
_cell.angle_beta   90.00
_cell.angle_gamma   90.00
#
_symmetry.space_group_name_H-M   'P 1'
#
loop_
_entity.id
_entity.type
_entity.pdbx_description
1 polymer ?
#
loop_
_entity_poly.entity_id
_entity_poly.type
_entity_poly.pdbx_seq_one_letter_code
_entity_poly.pdbx_strand_id
1 'polypeptide(L)'
;MAACFTTAIRSEIELDLTPEENQKRREQFEVAQTELARQLAALEQGPLAGQFQEWLAKFEPAAAFDPWEVLDLGEVLGDARSPYTRLPDGSYLVNGKTPNQETFTLTGKSMLRGIRSLRVEALADDSLPSKGPGRAGNGNFVLGDLKISVTDATGTRDLPLTNARASHQQNTGDLSVAASIDAERSTGWAVDMGGIGKSNAAVFDLQNPVGTGEPVTLTITLAFPHPNPHHILGRFRLSITDRENQPPTVGGTGPDARVRAALLAAKAGAKPDSEEFRNALDWYKVNHSDAYRTQKAALDKLIAAGPSVQLTKVMVTSEGLPHMSHHADGRGFPHFYPEMFLLKRGDLHQKVEPVPPGYLRVLMPAAATSEHWKVDPPQDWTRTRYSRASLANWITDPSDGAGQLSARVMVNRLWQHHFGRGIVATPSDFGFQGERPSHPELLDALARDLIDGGWKLKRLHRAMMVSATYRQSTSFDEARATRDRENVRLWRMTPQRLEGEPIRDSLLAVSGQLDSRMFGAGTLDQNMNRRSIYFFIKRSQLVPFMMLFDWPEHLVSIGQRSRTTVAPQALLFLNSPQGRRYGAALAGRLRGSSSDQKVQQAYRLCYGRLPQAHELTVATGFLTQQAEKYNAAKRPAPEQEALTDLCQALLASSEFIYRP
;
A
#
# COMPACT_ATOMS: atom_id res chain seq x y z
N MET A 1 1.19 -0.87 33.19
CA MET A 1 2.11 -0.75 32.03
C MET A 1 1.62 -1.51 30.82
N ALA A 2 1.27 -2.81 30.91
CA ALA A 2 0.76 -3.57 29.76
C ALA A 2 -0.47 -2.95 29.09
N ALA A 3 -1.36 -2.32 29.87
CA ALA A 3 -2.51 -1.58 29.39
C ALA A 3 -2.17 -0.42 28.41
N CYS A 4 -0.92 0.05 28.37
CA CYS A 4 -0.46 1.05 27.39
C CYS A 4 -0.31 0.49 25.96
N PHE A 5 -0.41 -0.83 25.77
CA PHE A 5 -0.16 -1.52 24.50
C PHE A 5 -1.38 -2.31 23.99
N THR A 6 -2.51 -2.22 24.67
CA THR A 6 -3.73 -3.01 24.43
C THR A 6 -4.23 -2.99 23.01
N THR A 7 -4.12 -1.85 22.34
CA THR A 7 -4.65 -1.64 20.98
C THR A 7 -3.53 -1.50 19.94
N ALA A 8 -2.28 -1.72 20.33
CA ALA A 8 -1.15 -1.64 19.42
C ALA A 8 -1.11 -2.91 18.55
N ILE A 9 -1.20 -2.72 17.24
CA ILE A 9 -1.24 -3.83 16.29
C ILE A 9 -0.25 -3.62 15.15
N ARG A 10 0.18 -4.73 14.54
CA ARG A 10 0.98 -4.69 13.33
C ARG A 10 0.08 -4.31 12.16
N SER A 11 0.46 -3.25 11.49
CA SER A 11 -0.23 -2.67 10.35
C SER A 11 0.76 -2.39 9.25
N GLU A 12 0.27 -2.31 8.03
CA GLU A 12 1.05 -1.81 6.91
C GLU A 12 0.57 -0.40 6.56
N ILE A 13 1.52 0.51 6.39
CA ILE A 13 1.26 1.85 5.88
C ILE A 13 2.21 2.13 4.72
N GLU A 14 1.82 3.08 3.90
CA GLU A 14 2.67 3.62 2.85
C GLU A 14 3.33 4.90 3.36
N LEU A 15 4.66 4.96 3.28
CA LEU A 15 5.44 6.13 3.63
C LEU A 15 6.16 6.67 2.40
N ASP A 16 6.22 7.99 2.32
CA ASP A 16 7.09 8.66 1.38
C ASP A 16 8.51 8.76 1.96
N LEU A 17 9.40 7.88 1.51
CA LEU A 17 10.81 7.89 1.90
C LEU A 17 11.67 8.71 0.94
N THR A 18 11.09 9.26 -0.13
CA THR A 18 11.77 10.06 -1.16
C THR A 18 10.92 11.30 -1.52
N PRO A 19 10.62 12.18 -0.55
CA PRO A 19 9.64 13.25 -0.74
C PRO A 19 10.01 14.22 -1.85
N GLU A 20 11.29 14.56 -2.00
CA GLU A 20 11.76 15.45 -3.06
C GLU A 20 11.54 14.88 -4.47
N GLU A 21 11.76 13.58 -4.64
CA GLU A 21 11.58 12.92 -5.94
C GLU A 21 10.10 12.72 -6.26
N ASN A 22 9.28 12.40 -5.25
CA ASN A 22 7.83 12.32 -5.41
C ASN A 22 7.19 13.68 -5.69
N GLN A 23 7.75 14.76 -5.15
CA GLN A 23 7.33 16.11 -5.47
C GLN A 23 7.54 16.44 -6.96
N LYS A 24 8.72 16.13 -7.52
CA LYS A 24 8.98 16.28 -8.97
C LYS A 24 8.00 15.50 -9.83
N ARG A 25 7.63 14.28 -9.41
CA ARG A 25 6.63 13.46 -10.13
C ARG A 25 5.25 14.08 -10.12
N ARG A 26 4.86 14.75 -9.03
CA ARG A 26 3.59 15.51 -8.96
C ARG A 26 3.62 16.70 -9.91
N GLU A 27 4.70 17.47 -9.91
CA GLU A 27 4.87 18.62 -10.81
C GLU A 27 4.83 18.20 -12.28
N GLN A 28 5.52 17.11 -12.65
CA GLN A 28 5.48 16.56 -14.01
C GLN A 28 4.07 16.13 -14.42
N PHE A 29 3.32 15.51 -13.49
CA PHE A 29 1.93 15.14 -13.71
C PHE A 29 1.04 16.37 -13.93
N GLU A 30 1.16 17.41 -13.11
CA GLU A 30 0.40 18.66 -13.23
C GLU A 30 0.66 19.37 -14.56
N VAL A 31 1.93 19.42 -14.99
CA VAL A 31 2.31 19.98 -16.30
C VAL A 31 1.67 19.18 -17.43
N ALA A 32 1.76 17.85 -17.41
CA ALA A 32 1.17 16.99 -18.43
C ALA A 32 -0.37 17.09 -18.47
N GLN A 33 -1.01 17.16 -17.31
CA GLN A 33 -2.46 17.31 -17.19
C GLN A 33 -2.90 18.66 -17.76
N THR A 34 -2.20 19.74 -17.41
CA THR A 34 -2.49 21.09 -17.90
C THR A 34 -2.34 21.16 -19.42
N GLU A 35 -1.31 20.53 -19.98
CA GLU A 35 -1.08 20.51 -21.42
C GLU A 35 -2.16 19.75 -22.18
N LEU A 36 -2.55 18.55 -21.72
CA LEU A 36 -3.62 17.78 -22.36
C LEU A 36 -4.98 18.48 -22.24
N ALA A 37 -5.27 19.12 -21.09
CA ALA A 37 -6.48 19.91 -20.92
C ALA A 37 -6.50 21.14 -21.87
N ARG A 38 -5.35 21.81 -22.04
CA ARG A 38 -5.19 22.92 -22.98
C ARG A 38 -5.41 22.49 -24.43
N GLN A 39 -4.86 21.34 -24.83
CA GLN A 39 -5.04 20.79 -26.18
C GLN A 39 -6.51 20.46 -26.45
N LEU A 40 -7.19 19.83 -25.48
CA LEU A 40 -8.61 19.52 -25.60
C LEU A 40 -9.45 20.79 -25.72
N ALA A 41 -9.20 21.80 -24.89
CA ALA A 41 -9.89 23.09 -24.96
C ALA A 41 -9.63 23.82 -26.29
N ALA A 42 -8.41 23.78 -26.82
CA ALA A 42 -8.08 24.35 -28.11
C ALA A 42 -8.81 23.64 -29.27
N LEU A 43 -9.00 22.32 -29.16
CA LEU A 43 -9.80 21.57 -30.12
C LEU A 43 -11.27 22.01 -30.08
N GLU A 44 -11.85 22.13 -28.89
CA GLU A 44 -13.24 22.56 -28.69
C GLU A 44 -13.49 24.01 -29.16
N GLN A 45 -12.54 24.92 -28.95
CA GLN A 45 -12.66 26.33 -29.34
C GLN A 45 -12.28 26.61 -30.80
N GLY A 46 -11.56 25.70 -31.45
CA GLY A 46 -11.01 25.90 -32.79
C GLY A 46 -11.74 25.09 -33.87
N PRO A 47 -11.14 24.00 -34.37
CA PRO A 47 -11.58 23.33 -35.61
C PRO A 47 -12.89 22.54 -35.47
N LEU A 48 -13.31 22.20 -34.24
CA LEU A 48 -14.42 21.28 -34.01
C LEU A 48 -15.75 21.79 -34.58
N ALA A 49 -16.05 23.09 -34.43
CA ALA A 49 -17.25 23.69 -34.99
C ALA A 49 -17.25 23.66 -36.54
N GLY A 50 -16.09 23.88 -37.17
CA GLY A 50 -15.93 23.77 -38.62
C GLY A 50 -16.08 22.34 -39.12
N GLN A 51 -15.43 21.38 -38.45
CA GLN A 51 -15.55 19.94 -38.74
C GLN A 51 -16.99 19.45 -38.60
N PHE A 52 -17.70 19.93 -37.57
CA PHE A 52 -19.12 19.64 -37.38
C PHE A 52 -19.96 20.17 -38.54
N GLN A 53 -19.74 21.41 -38.99
CA GLN A 53 -20.45 21.98 -40.13
C GLN A 53 -20.20 21.22 -41.43
N GLU A 54 -18.94 20.82 -41.69
CA GLU A 54 -18.58 20.00 -42.86
C GLU A 54 -19.24 18.62 -42.82
N TRP A 55 -19.28 18.00 -41.65
CA TRP A 55 -19.98 16.73 -41.43
C TRP A 55 -21.49 16.90 -41.62
N LEU A 56 -22.07 17.96 -41.05
CA LEU A 56 -23.49 18.27 -41.13
C LEU A 56 -23.95 18.53 -42.56
N ALA A 57 -23.11 19.11 -43.42
CA ALA A 57 -23.39 19.27 -44.85
C ALA A 57 -23.62 17.92 -45.56
N LYS A 58 -22.87 16.88 -45.16
CA LYS A 58 -22.96 15.51 -45.71
C LYS A 58 -23.93 14.61 -44.94
N PHE A 59 -24.42 15.06 -43.79
CA PHE A 59 -25.31 14.31 -42.92
C PHE A 59 -26.69 14.15 -43.57
N GLU A 60 -27.11 12.89 -43.77
CA GLU A 60 -28.41 12.53 -44.33
C GLU A 60 -29.30 11.92 -43.22
N PRO A 61 -30.25 12.67 -42.64
CA PRO A 61 -31.00 12.25 -41.46
C PRO A 61 -31.74 10.91 -41.63
N ALA A 62 -32.29 10.65 -42.83
CA ALA A 62 -33.06 9.43 -43.11
C ALA A 62 -32.20 8.15 -43.13
N ALA A 63 -30.92 8.27 -43.48
CA ALA A 63 -29.97 7.16 -43.53
C ALA A 63 -29.10 7.06 -42.26
N ALA A 64 -28.94 8.17 -41.52
CA ALA A 64 -28.03 8.27 -40.39
C ALA A 64 -28.68 8.00 -39.03
N PHE A 65 -30.01 8.08 -38.91
CA PHE A 65 -30.69 7.70 -37.67
C PHE A 65 -30.93 6.20 -37.61
N ASP A 66 -30.62 5.63 -36.44
CA ASP A 66 -31.08 4.31 -36.05
C ASP A 66 -32.60 4.21 -36.25
N PRO A 67 -33.15 3.06 -36.66
CA PRO A 67 -34.60 2.85 -36.69
C PRO A 67 -35.28 3.18 -35.35
N TRP A 68 -34.54 3.15 -34.25
CA TRP A 68 -35.01 3.51 -32.92
C TRP A 68 -34.59 4.92 -32.50
N GLU A 69 -35.58 5.73 -32.11
CA GLU A 69 -35.36 6.97 -31.36
C GLU A 69 -35.35 6.67 -29.87
N VAL A 70 -34.24 6.95 -29.18
CA VAL A 70 -34.17 6.83 -27.71
C VAL A 70 -34.98 7.96 -27.08
N LEU A 71 -35.95 7.62 -26.23
CA LEU A 71 -36.77 8.63 -25.56
C LEU A 71 -35.95 9.36 -24.50
N ASP A 72 -35.93 10.70 -24.60
CA ASP A 72 -35.44 11.54 -23.51
C ASP A 72 -36.55 11.65 -22.46
N LEU A 73 -36.47 10.79 -21.45
CA LEU A 73 -37.43 10.76 -20.35
C LEU A 73 -37.19 11.98 -19.45
N GLY A 74 -38.24 12.76 -19.21
CA GLY A 74 -38.20 13.89 -18.29
C GLY A 74 -38.16 13.42 -16.85
N GLU A 75 -39.32 13.43 -16.19
CA GLU A 75 -39.43 12.93 -14.82
C GLU A 75 -39.71 11.42 -14.84
N VAL A 76 -38.90 10.66 -14.09
CA VAL A 76 -39.13 9.25 -13.79
C VAL A 76 -39.71 9.15 -12.39
N LEU A 77 -41.02 8.90 -12.32
CA LEU A 77 -41.76 8.82 -11.06
C LEU A 77 -42.01 7.36 -10.69
N GLY A 78 -41.23 6.83 -9.74
CA GLY A 78 -41.54 5.56 -9.07
C GLY A 78 -42.48 5.79 -7.89
N ASP A 79 -43.50 4.95 -7.70
CA ASP A 79 -44.35 4.97 -6.50
C ASP A 79 -43.56 4.77 -5.19
N ALA A 80 -42.48 3.98 -5.24
CA ALA A 80 -41.52 3.80 -4.16
C ALA A 80 -40.42 4.88 -4.12
N ARG A 81 -40.39 5.81 -5.09
CA ARG A 81 -39.41 6.89 -5.24
C ARG A 81 -37.95 6.43 -5.25
N SER A 82 -37.64 5.30 -5.90
CA SER A 82 -36.25 4.87 -6.08
C SER A 82 -35.44 5.96 -6.81
N PRO A 83 -34.28 6.38 -6.28
CA PRO A 83 -33.41 7.32 -6.98
C PRO A 83 -32.85 6.69 -8.26
N TYR A 84 -32.53 7.49 -9.27
CA TYR A 84 -31.98 7.00 -10.53
C TYR A 84 -30.86 7.92 -11.06
N THR A 85 -30.00 7.35 -11.90
CA THR A 85 -28.95 8.07 -12.63
C THR A 85 -29.20 7.92 -14.12
N ARG A 86 -29.31 9.04 -14.86
CA ARG A 86 -29.30 9.05 -16.32
C ARG A 86 -27.86 8.87 -16.81
N LEU A 87 -27.63 7.90 -17.69
CA LEU A 87 -26.32 7.59 -18.26
C LEU A 87 -26.16 8.22 -19.66
N PRO A 88 -24.91 8.42 -20.16
CA PRO A 88 -24.66 9.05 -21.45
C PRO A 88 -25.26 8.33 -22.67
N ASP A 89 -25.57 7.04 -22.53
CA ASP A 89 -26.19 6.21 -23.57
C ASP A 89 -27.74 6.29 -23.59
N GLY A 90 -28.31 7.24 -22.85
CA GLY A 90 -29.75 7.45 -22.73
C GLY A 90 -30.47 6.44 -21.83
N SER A 91 -29.75 5.57 -21.14
CA SER A 91 -30.32 4.63 -20.17
C SER A 91 -30.42 5.21 -18.76
N TYR A 92 -31.28 4.61 -17.94
CA TYR A 92 -31.56 5.01 -16.57
C TYR A 92 -31.17 3.85 -15.65
N LEU A 93 -30.21 4.08 -14.76
CA LEU A 93 -29.78 3.14 -13.72
C LEU A 93 -30.49 3.47 -12.41
N VAL A 94 -31.29 2.53 -11.91
CA VAL A 94 -32.03 2.68 -10.64
C VAL A 94 -31.12 2.33 -9.47
N ASN A 95 -31.05 3.23 -8.50
CA ASN A 95 -30.14 3.20 -7.36
C ASN A 95 -30.88 2.98 -6.03
N GLY A 96 -30.10 2.86 -4.96
CA GLY A 96 -30.61 2.83 -3.59
C GLY A 96 -31.20 1.48 -3.20
N LYS A 97 -31.98 1.49 -2.10
CA LYS A 97 -32.60 0.27 -1.56
C LYS A 97 -33.71 -0.21 -2.50
N THR A 98 -33.70 -1.51 -2.83
CA THR A 98 -34.70 -2.11 -3.71
C THR A 98 -36.01 -2.37 -2.94
N PRO A 99 -37.16 -1.82 -3.35
CA PRO A 99 -38.46 -2.15 -2.75
C PRO A 99 -38.90 -3.56 -3.17
N ASN A 100 -40.00 -4.07 -2.60
CA ASN A 100 -40.52 -5.40 -2.99
C ASN A 100 -41.19 -5.38 -4.36
N GLN A 101 -41.93 -4.30 -4.64
CA GLN A 101 -42.66 -4.01 -5.88
C GLN A 101 -42.50 -2.52 -6.15
N GLU A 102 -42.57 -2.13 -7.41
CA GLU A 102 -42.48 -0.72 -7.83
C GLU A 102 -43.19 -0.53 -9.16
N THR A 103 -43.77 0.64 -9.35
CA THR A 103 -44.33 1.08 -10.64
C THR A 103 -43.63 2.36 -11.07
N PHE A 104 -42.97 2.34 -12.22
CA PHE A 104 -42.40 3.53 -12.84
C PHE A 104 -43.39 4.17 -13.80
N THR A 105 -43.67 5.44 -13.62
CA THR A 105 -44.37 6.29 -14.61
C THR A 105 -43.34 7.21 -15.24
N LEU A 106 -43.16 7.07 -16.55
CA LEU A 106 -42.09 7.69 -17.33
C LEU A 106 -42.72 8.60 -18.39
N THR A 107 -42.28 9.85 -18.49
CA THR A 107 -42.78 10.78 -19.50
C THR A 107 -41.70 11.11 -20.50
N GLY A 108 -41.95 10.87 -21.79
CA GLY A 108 -41.02 11.18 -22.88
C GLY A 108 -41.69 12.00 -23.97
N LYS A 109 -40.99 12.97 -24.55
CA LYS A 109 -41.49 13.76 -25.68
C LYS A 109 -40.89 13.26 -26.99
N SER A 110 -41.68 13.27 -28.06
CA SER A 110 -41.20 12.96 -29.41
C SER A 110 -41.97 13.77 -30.45
N MET A 111 -41.37 13.96 -31.62
CA MET A 111 -42.02 14.50 -32.82
C MET A 111 -42.10 13.45 -33.94
N LEU A 112 -41.80 12.18 -33.64
CA LEU A 112 -41.79 11.12 -34.64
C LEU A 112 -43.19 10.91 -35.23
N ARG A 113 -43.27 10.90 -36.57
CA ARG A 113 -44.52 10.67 -37.30
C ARG A 113 -44.76 9.18 -37.46
N GLY A 114 -45.96 8.72 -37.12
CA GLY A 114 -46.35 7.32 -37.33
C GLY A 114 -45.57 6.34 -36.46
N ILE A 115 -45.33 6.67 -35.19
CA ILE A 115 -44.82 5.78 -34.14
C ILE A 115 -45.65 4.49 -34.16
N ARG A 116 -44.97 3.36 -34.24
CA ARG A 116 -45.54 2.02 -34.42
C ARG A 116 -45.18 1.04 -33.33
N SER A 117 -43.99 1.15 -32.74
CA SER A 117 -43.57 0.22 -31.70
C SER A 117 -42.78 0.92 -30.61
N LEU A 118 -42.93 0.40 -29.39
CA LEU A 118 -42.14 0.72 -28.21
C LEU A 118 -41.13 -0.41 -27.99
N ARG A 119 -39.87 -0.05 -27.76
CA ARG A 119 -38.83 -0.96 -27.27
C ARG A 119 -38.48 -0.65 -25.83
N VAL A 120 -38.51 -1.68 -24.99
CA VAL A 120 -38.02 -1.68 -23.62
C VAL A 120 -36.73 -2.49 -23.56
N GLU A 121 -35.62 -1.84 -23.25
CA GLU A 121 -34.34 -2.51 -23.05
C GLU A 121 -34.08 -2.69 -21.56
N ALA A 122 -33.78 -3.93 -21.16
CA ALA A 122 -33.37 -4.33 -19.83
C ALA A 122 -31.85 -4.58 -19.86
N LEU A 123 -31.05 -3.64 -19.36
CA LEU A 123 -29.61 -3.58 -19.60
C LEU A 123 -28.81 -4.14 -18.43
N ALA A 124 -27.81 -4.98 -18.70
CA ALA A 124 -26.86 -5.45 -17.71
C ALA A 124 -25.91 -4.32 -17.26
N ASP A 125 -25.51 -4.34 -15.99
CA ASP A 125 -24.58 -3.36 -15.42
C ASP A 125 -23.73 -4.02 -14.32
N ASP A 126 -22.44 -3.69 -14.24
CA ASP A 126 -21.52 -4.24 -13.23
C ASP A 126 -21.91 -3.87 -11.80
N SER A 127 -22.68 -2.80 -11.61
CA SER A 127 -23.19 -2.36 -10.30
C SER A 127 -24.42 -3.13 -9.82
N LEU A 128 -25.08 -3.90 -10.69
CA LEU A 128 -26.30 -4.64 -10.38
C LEU A 128 -26.02 -6.08 -9.92
N PRO A 129 -26.91 -6.70 -9.12
CA PRO A 129 -26.76 -8.08 -8.69
C PRO A 129 -26.55 -9.05 -9.85
N SER A 130 -25.62 -9.99 -9.70
CA SER A 130 -25.23 -10.95 -10.74
C SER A 130 -24.86 -10.31 -12.10
N LYS A 131 -24.54 -9.01 -12.11
CA LYS A 131 -24.34 -8.21 -13.33
C LYS A 131 -25.54 -8.28 -14.29
N GLY A 132 -26.72 -8.62 -13.76
CA GLY A 132 -27.95 -8.79 -14.53
C GLY A 132 -28.70 -7.47 -14.73
N PRO A 133 -29.78 -7.51 -15.54
CA PRO A 133 -30.58 -6.32 -15.80
C PRO A 133 -31.56 -5.94 -14.69
N GLY A 134 -31.81 -6.84 -13.72
CA GLY A 134 -32.73 -6.63 -12.60
C GLY A 134 -32.05 -6.44 -11.24
N ARG A 135 -32.85 -6.04 -10.25
CA ARG A 135 -32.41 -5.71 -8.88
C ARG A 135 -32.60 -6.83 -7.86
N ALA A 136 -33.17 -7.97 -8.26
CA ALA A 136 -33.26 -9.15 -7.41
C ALA A 136 -31.86 -9.73 -7.17
N GLY A 137 -31.65 -10.47 -6.08
CA GLY A 137 -30.31 -10.99 -5.74
C GLY A 137 -29.67 -11.90 -6.79
N ASN A 138 -30.47 -12.49 -7.68
CA ASN A 138 -30.04 -13.28 -8.83
C ASN A 138 -29.85 -12.45 -10.12
N GLY A 139 -30.13 -11.15 -10.09
CA GLY A 139 -30.06 -10.23 -11.24
C GLY A 139 -31.32 -10.21 -12.13
N ASN A 140 -32.42 -10.87 -11.74
CA ASN A 140 -33.64 -11.00 -12.54
C ASN A 140 -34.65 -9.85 -12.27
N PHE A 141 -35.63 -9.71 -13.16
CA PHE A 141 -36.79 -8.82 -13.04
C PHE A 141 -38.05 -9.51 -13.55
N VAL A 142 -39.24 -8.98 -13.21
CA VAL A 142 -40.52 -9.41 -13.81
C VAL A 142 -41.37 -8.18 -14.14
N LEU A 143 -41.40 -7.77 -15.41
CA LEU A 143 -42.26 -6.67 -15.87
C LEU A 143 -43.69 -7.19 -16.06
N GLY A 144 -44.57 -6.92 -15.10
CA GLY A 144 -45.92 -7.49 -15.07
C GLY A 144 -46.95 -6.72 -15.88
N ASP A 145 -46.92 -5.39 -15.85
CA ASP A 145 -47.88 -4.58 -16.62
C ASP A 145 -47.15 -3.42 -17.30
N LEU A 146 -47.28 -3.35 -18.62
CA LEU A 146 -46.75 -2.29 -19.48
C LEU A 146 -47.91 -1.54 -20.13
N LYS A 147 -48.04 -0.26 -19.80
CA LYS A 147 -49.02 0.64 -20.41
C LYS A 147 -48.35 1.82 -21.06
N ILE A 148 -48.95 2.31 -22.14
CA ILE A 148 -48.53 3.52 -22.81
C ILE A 148 -49.76 4.35 -23.18
N SER A 149 -49.68 5.66 -22.95
CA SER A 149 -50.65 6.65 -23.41
C SER A 149 -49.94 7.78 -24.12
N VAL A 150 -50.66 8.46 -25.02
CA VAL A 150 -50.19 9.65 -25.72
C VAL A 150 -51.05 10.84 -25.32
N THR A 151 -50.40 11.97 -25.09
CA THR A 151 -51.04 13.28 -24.99
C THR A 151 -50.58 14.13 -26.16
N ASP A 152 -51.53 14.52 -27.00
CA ASP A 152 -51.35 15.41 -28.15
C ASP A 152 -52.38 16.55 -28.09
N ALA A 153 -52.48 17.38 -29.14
CA ALA A 153 -53.42 18.50 -29.20
C ALA A 153 -54.90 18.11 -29.07
N THR A 154 -55.23 16.83 -29.29
CA THR A 154 -56.60 16.29 -29.19
C THR A 154 -56.94 15.74 -27.81
N GLY A 155 -55.96 15.65 -26.90
CA GLY A 155 -56.12 15.15 -25.54
C GLY A 155 -55.27 13.91 -25.25
N THR A 156 -55.52 13.27 -24.10
CA THR A 156 -54.83 12.05 -23.67
C THR A 156 -55.64 10.81 -24.06
N ARG A 157 -54.98 9.82 -24.66
CA ARG A 157 -55.59 8.51 -24.99
C ARG A 157 -54.60 7.37 -24.80
N ASP A 158 -55.12 6.21 -24.39
CA ASP A 158 -54.33 5.00 -24.23
C ASP A 158 -53.98 4.39 -25.60
N LEU A 159 -52.81 3.76 -25.66
CA LEU A 159 -52.29 3.09 -26.84
C LEU A 159 -52.21 1.58 -26.56
N PRO A 160 -53.21 0.78 -27.00
CA PRO A 160 -53.17 -0.66 -26.82
C PRO A 160 -51.92 -1.27 -27.46
N LEU A 161 -51.23 -2.10 -26.69
CA LEU A 161 -50.04 -2.83 -27.13
C LEU A 161 -50.42 -4.22 -27.66
N THR A 162 -49.68 -4.67 -28.67
CA THR A 162 -49.88 -5.96 -29.34
C THR A 162 -48.52 -6.52 -29.77
N ASN A 163 -48.50 -7.79 -30.17
CA ASN A 163 -47.39 -8.38 -30.90
C ASN A 163 -46.05 -8.33 -30.15
N ALA A 164 -46.09 -8.58 -28.83
CA ALA A 164 -44.94 -8.53 -27.95
C ALA A 164 -43.87 -9.55 -28.35
N ARG A 165 -42.62 -9.10 -28.45
CA ARG A 165 -41.45 -9.91 -28.82
C ARG A 165 -40.28 -9.57 -27.92
N ALA A 166 -39.46 -10.54 -27.55
CA ALA A 166 -38.25 -10.30 -26.77
C ALA A 166 -37.03 -11.01 -27.35
N SER A 167 -35.84 -10.44 -27.12
CA SER A 167 -34.55 -11.08 -27.42
C SER A 167 -34.36 -12.35 -26.61
N HIS A 168 -34.92 -12.37 -25.40
CA HIS A 168 -34.89 -13.48 -24.46
C HIS A 168 -36.09 -13.36 -23.52
N GLN A 169 -36.69 -14.50 -23.17
CA GLN A 169 -37.77 -14.61 -22.19
C GLN A 169 -37.67 -15.96 -21.48
N GLN A 170 -38.08 -16.02 -20.22
CA GLN A 170 -37.90 -17.20 -19.39
C GLN A 170 -38.71 -18.40 -19.87
N ASN A 171 -39.94 -18.17 -20.36
CA ASN A 171 -40.78 -19.21 -20.96
C ASN A 171 -41.76 -18.61 -21.99
N THR A 172 -42.67 -19.43 -22.50
CA THR A 172 -43.70 -19.04 -23.48
C THR A 172 -45.10 -18.86 -22.87
N GLY A 173 -45.22 -18.87 -21.54
CA GLY A 173 -46.48 -18.71 -20.81
C GLY A 173 -46.41 -17.51 -19.87
N ASP A 174 -46.65 -17.75 -18.58
CA ASP A 174 -46.77 -16.73 -17.53
C ASP A 174 -45.54 -15.82 -17.33
N LEU A 175 -44.36 -16.24 -17.79
CA LEU A 175 -43.13 -15.44 -17.71
C LEU A 175 -42.58 -15.04 -19.10
N SER A 176 -43.47 -14.99 -20.09
CA SER A 176 -43.18 -14.51 -21.44
C SER A 176 -43.33 -12.99 -21.55
N VAL A 177 -42.78 -12.40 -22.61
CA VAL A 177 -42.96 -10.96 -22.88
C VAL A 177 -44.40 -10.56 -23.16
N ALA A 178 -45.20 -11.48 -23.70
CA ALA A 178 -46.62 -11.27 -23.96
C ALA A 178 -47.43 -11.13 -22.66
N ALA A 179 -46.94 -11.70 -21.56
CA ALA A 179 -47.57 -11.58 -20.26
C ALA A 179 -47.45 -10.16 -19.67
N SER A 180 -46.58 -9.29 -20.20
CA SER A 180 -46.51 -7.89 -19.75
C SER A 180 -47.71 -7.03 -20.18
N ILE A 181 -48.65 -7.58 -20.95
CA ILE A 181 -49.83 -6.88 -21.49
C ILE A 181 -51.13 -7.68 -21.31
N ASP A 182 -51.15 -8.71 -20.47
CA ASP A 182 -52.30 -9.63 -20.27
C ASP A 182 -53.24 -9.23 -19.11
N ALA A 183 -52.90 -8.15 -18.38
CA ALA A 183 -53.60 -7.64 -17.19
C ALA A 183 -53.61 -8.59 -15.96
N GLU A 184 -52.81 -9.66 -15.94
CA GLU A 184 -52.65 -10.56 -14.80
C GLU A 184 -51.47 -10.15 -13.92
N ARG A 185 -51.65 -10.22 -12.59
CA ARG A 185 -50.73 -9.56 -11.64
C ARG A 185 -49.52 -10.40 -11.28
N SER A 186 -49.61 -11.72 -11.47
CA SER A 186 -48.55 -12.69 -11.16
C SER A 186 -47.73 -13.14 -12.37
N THR A 187 -48.02 -12.60 -13.55
CA THR A 187 -47.32 -12.92 -14.80
C THR A 187 -46.46 -11.73 -15.23
N GLY A 188 -45.59 -11.91 -16.23
CA GLY A 188 -44.82 -10.81 -16.80
C GLY A 188 -43.49 -11.20 -17.45
N TRP A 189 -42.87 -10.29 -18.18
CA TRP A 189 -41.59 -10.55 -18.84
C TRP A 189 -40.47 -10.76 -17.81
N ALA A 190 -39.90 -11.96 -17.79
CA ALA A 190 -38.71 -12.32 -17.02
C ALA A 190 -37.65 -12.94 -17.94
N VAL A 191 -36.38 -12.91 -17.50
CA VAL A 191 -35.26 -13.37 -18.33
C VAL A 191 -34.58 -14.64 -17.79
N ASP A 192 -34.35 -14.74 -16.49
CA ASP A 192 -33.76 -15.91 -15.82
C ASP A 192 -32.56 -16.53 -16.57
N MET A 193 -32.38 -17.85 -16.51
CA MET A 193 -31.24 -18.58 -17.09
C MET A 193 -31.12 -18.30 -18.59
N GLY A 194 -30.00 -17.67 -18.98
CA GLY A 194 -29.70 -17.28 -20.36
C GLY A 194 -29.72 -15.77 -20.60
N GLY A 195 -30.50 -15.01 -19.82
CA GLY A 195 -30.59 -13.55 -19.89
C GLY A 195 -29.96 -12.79 -18.71
N ILE A 196 -29.71 -13.45 -17.57
CA ILE A 196 -28.88 -12.87 -16.49
C ILE A 196 -27.44 -12.63 -16.98
N GLY A 197 -26.84 -11.52 -16.56
CA GLY A 197 -25.51 -11.10 -17.00
C GLY A 197 -25.47 -10.51 -18.42
N LYS A 198 -26.62 -10.41 -19.09
CA LYS A 198 -26.77 -9.88 -20.45
C LYS A 198 -27.82 -8.79 -20.50
N SER A 199 -27.65 -7.88 -21.44
CA SER A 199 -28.70 -6.95 -21.81
C SER A 199 -29.73 -7.67 -22.69
N ASN A 200 -31.01 -7.33 -22.53
CA ASN A 200 -32.14 -7.90 -23.24
C ASN A 200 -33.07 -6.79 -23.74
N ALA A 201 -33.85 -7.06 -24.79
CA ALA A 201 -34.80 -6.10 -25.34
C ALA A 201 -36.17 -6.76 -25.55
N ALA A 202 -37.23 -5.98 -25.35
CA ALA A 202 -38.60 -6.32 -25.68
C ALA A 202 -39.19 -5.24 -26.59
N VAL A 203 -39.96 -5.64 -27.60
CA VAL A 203 -40.64 -4.76 -28.55
C VAL A 203 -42.13 -5.07 -28.49
N PHE A 204 -42.92 -4.00 -28.43
CA PHE A 204 -44.38 -4.02 -28.38
C PHE A 204 -44.91 -3.12 -29.49
N ASP A 205 -45.74 -3.66 -30.37
CA ASP A 205 -46.38 -2.88 -31.42
C ASP A 205 -47.58 -2.13 -30.84
N LEU A 206 -47.80 -0.90 -31.30
CA LEU A 206 -49.04 -0.17 -31.07
C LEU A 206 -50.11 -0.71 -32.00
N GLN A 207 -51.31 -0.96 -31.48
CA GLN A 207 -52.43 -1.40 -32.30
C GLN A 207 -52.77 -0.42 -33.42
N ASN A 208 -52.60 0.89 -33.16
CA ASN A 208 -52.76 1.95 -34.14
C ASN A 208 -51.54 2.89 -34.10
N PRO A 209 -50.91 3.22 -35.24
CA PRO A 209 -49.80 4.16 -35.27
C PRO A 209 -50.20 5.57 -34.79
N VAL A 210 -49.26 6.29 -34.17
CA VAL A 210 -49.51 7.64 -33.62
C VAL A 210 -48.42 8.64 -33.97
N GLY A 211 -48.69 9.94 -33.78
CA GLY A 211 -47.73 11.00 -34.08
C GLY A 211 -47.91 11.55 -35.50
N THR A 212 -48.08 12.87 -35.58
CA THR A 212 -48.36 13.62 -36.82
C THR A 212 -47.14 14.38 -37.34
N GLY A 213 -46.01 14.34 -36.61
CA GLY A 213 -44.88 15.23 -36.82
C GLY A 213 -44.87 16.44 -35.87
N GLU A 214 -45.95 16.62 -35.09
CA GLU A 214 -46.04 17.61 -34.01
C GLU A 214 -45.57 17.00 -32.66
N PRO A 215 -45.20 17.83 -31.67
CA PRO A 215 -44.78 17.34 -30.36
C PRO A 215 -45.88 16.56 -29.65
N VAL A 216 -45.59 15.31 -29.30
CA VAL A 216 -46.44 14.47 -28.47
C VAL A 216 -45.73 14.09 -27.19
N THR A 217 -46.49 13.87 -26.10
CA THR A 217 -45.96 13.33 -24.84
C THR A 217 -46.44 11.90 -24.67
N LEU A 218 -45.50 10.97 -24.58
CA LEU A 218 -45.76 9.57 -24.24
C LEU A 218 -45.62 9.39 -22.74
N THR A 219 -46.65 8.83 -22.10
CA THR A 219 -46.59 8.38 -20.72
C THR A 219 -46.51 6.86 -20.72
N ILE A 220 -45.43 6.30 -20.18
CA ILE A 220 -45.14 4.86 -20.18
C ILE A 220 -45.09 4.39 -18.74
N THR A 221 -45.90 3.39 -18.41
CA THR A 221 -45.98 2.80 -17.09
C THR A 221 -45.37 1.41 -17.12
N LEU A 222 -44.31 1.19 -16.32
CA LEU A 222 -43.67 -0.10 -16.10
C LEU A 222 -43.99 -0.58 -14.67
N ALA A 223 -44.91 -1.52 -14.52
CA ALA A 223 -45.25 -2.08 -13.22
C ALA A 223 -44.55 -3.41 -12.96
N PHE A 224 -44.01 -3.57 -11.74
CA PHE A 224 -43.38 -4.79 -11.24
C PHE A 224 -44.18 -5.37 -10.05
N PRO A 225 -45.43 -5.82 -10.27
CA PRO A 225 -46.33 -6.26 -9.19
C PRO A 225 -46.14 -7.73 -8.77
N HIS A 226 -45.14 -8.42 -9.33
CA HIS A 226 -44.92 -9.84 -9.10
C HIS A 226 -44.70 -10.14 -7.58
N PRO A 227 -45.18 -11.27 -7.04
CA PRO A 227 -45.06 -11.57 -5.61
C PRO A 227 -43.63 -11.76 -5.10
N ASN A 228 -42.71 -12.21 -5.97
CA ASN A 228 -41.31 -12.37 -5.59
C ASN A 228 -40.68 -10.99 -5.32
N PRO A 229 -40.10 -10.76 -4.13
CA PRO A 229 -39.59 -9.44 -3.77
C PRO A 229 -38.41 -9.05 -4.67
N HIS A 230 -38.26 -7.74 -4.88
CA HIS A 230 -37.12 -7.11 -5.52
C HIS A 230 -36.93 -7.41 -7.02
N HIS A 231 -37.87 -8.10 -7.66
CA HIS A 231 -37.84 -8.42 -9.10
C HIS A 231 -38.22 -7.21 -9.97
N ILE A 232 -37.48 -6.12 -9.75
CA ILE A 232 -37.66 -4.82 -10.38
C ILE A 232 -36.50 -4.62 -11.36
N LEU A 233 -36.75 -3.90 -12.45
CA LEU A 233 -35.73 -3.56 -13.43
C LEU A 233 -34.65 -2.64 -12.82
N GLY A 234 -33.38 -2.95 -13.11
CA GLY A 234 -32.22 -2.25 -12.55
C GLY A 234 -31.68 -1.15 -13.45
N ARG A 235 -31.48 -1.44 -14.73
CA ARG A 235 -31.10 -0.45 -15.73
C ARG A 235 -31.96 -0.62 -16.97
N PHE A 236 -32.52 0.48 -17.46
CA PHE A 236 -33.42 0.42 -18.61
C PHE A 236 -33.27 1.57 -19.59
N ARG A 237 -33.66 1.31 -20.84
CA ARG A 237 -33.75 2.34 -21.89
C ARG A 237 -35.04 2.11 -22.67
N LEU A 238 -35.72 3.20 -23.00
CA LEU A 238 -36.94 3.18 -23.79
C LEU A 238 -36.69 3.83 -25.15
N SER A 239 -37.21 3.21 -26.21
CA SER A 239 -37.08 3.73 -27.57
C SER A 239 -38.36 3.52 -28.36
N ILE A 240 -38.60 4.35 -29.37
CA ILE A 240 -39.75 4.24 -30.27
C ILE A 240 -39.30 4.21 -31.73
N THR A 241 -40.13 3.65 -32.61
CA THR A 241 -39.85 3.58 -34.05
C THR A 241 -41.11 3.82 -34.86
N ASP A 242 -40.96 4.38 -36.06
CA ASP A 242 -41.98 4.51 -37.10
C ASP A 242 -41.92 3.38 -38.14
N ARG A 243 -40.97 2.45 -37.99
CA ARG A 243 -40.78 1.31 -38.89
C ARG A 243 -41.53 0.08 -38.41
N GLU A 244 -42.08 -0.67 -39.34
CA GLU A 244 -42.77 -1.93 -39.05
C GLU A 244 -41.77 -3.07 -38.75
N ASN A 245 -42.22 -4.07 -37.99
CA ASN A 245 -41.56 -5.36 -37.78
C ASN A 245 -40.09 -5.26 -37.31
N GLN A 246 -39.76 -4.28 -36.47
CA GLN A 246 -38.41 -4.15 -35.94
C GLN A 246 -38.11 -5.28 -34.93
N PRO A 247 -36.93 -5.94 -35.05
CA PRO A 247 -36.58 -7.04 -34.14
C PRO A 247 -36.25 -6.52 -32.73
N PRO A 248 -36.50 -7.32 -31.68
CA PRO A 248 -36.14 -6.97 -30.31
C PRO A 248 -34.62 -7.12 -30.12
N THR A 249 -33.87 -6.16 -30.62
CA THR A 249 -32.41 -6.12 -30.50
C THR A 249 -32.02 -5.11 -29.44
N VAL A 250 -31.00 -5.48 -28.65
CA VAL A 250 -30.37 -4.58 -27.69
C VAL A 250 -29.41 -3.66 -28.41
N GLY A 251 -29.42 -2.39 -28.00
CA GLY A 251 -28.54 -1.39 -28.57
C GLY A 251 -29.20 -0.57 -29.66
N GLY A 252 -28.48 0.48 -30.02
CA GLY A 252 -28.82 1.41 -31.07
C GLY A 252 -27.90 2.61 -30.92
N THR A 253 -27.41 3.15 -32.03
CA THR A 253 -26.51 4.34 -32.02
C THR A 253 -27.28 5.63 -32.28
N GLY A 254 -28.61 5.54 -32.27
CA GLY A 254 -29.50 6.67 -32.49
C GLY A 254 -29.30 7.74 -31.42
N PRO A 255 -29.25 9.02 -31.80
CA PRO A 255 -29.34 10.12 -30.83
C PRO A 255 -30.66 10.03 -30.07
N ASP A 256 -30.67 10.50 -28.81
CA ASP A 256 -31.94 10.66 -28.08
C ASP A 256 -32.84 11.70 -28.76
N ALA A 257 -34.13 11.73 -28.41
CA ALA A 257 -35.10 12.63 -29.04
C ALA A 257 -34.65 14.11 -29.06
N ARG A 258 -33.99 14.56 -27.99
CA ARG A 258 -33.46 15.92 -27.86
C ARG A 258 -32.32 16.16 -28.84
N VAL A 259 -31.34 15.25 -28.89
CA VAL A 259 -30.21 15.33 -29.81
C VAL A 259 -30.65 15.13 -31.26
N ARG A 260 -31.63 14.27 -31.52
CA ARG A 260 -32.21 14.06 -32.86
C ARG A 260 -32.85 15.35 -33.36
N ALA A 261 -33.68 16.00 -32.52
CA ALA A 261 -34.25 17.31 -32.82
C ALA A 261 -33.17 18.37 -33.02
N ALA A 262 -32.13 18.37 -32.18
CA ALA A 262 -31.00 19.29 -32.28
C ALA A 262 -30.21 19.12 -33.59
N LEU A 263 -29.95 17.89 -34.03
CA LEU A 263 -29.28 17.59 -35.31
C LEU A 263 -30.14 18.00 -36.51
N LEU A 264 -31.46 17.80 -36.45
CA LEU A 264 -32.39 18.24 -37.48
C LEU A 264 -32.47 19.78 -37.55
N ALA A 265 -32.55 20.45 -36.40
CA ALA A 265 -32.55 21.91 -36.32
C ALA A 265 -31.22 22.50 -36.82
N ALA A 266 -30.09 21.89 -36.43
CA ALA A 266 -28.77 22.27 -36.95
C ALA A 266 -28.71 22.13 -38.48
N LYS A 267 -29.17 21.00 -39.03
CA LYS A 267 -29.23 20.78 -40.49
C LYS A 267 -30.14 21.79 -41.20
N ALA A 268 -31.22 22.22 -40.55
CA ALA A 268 -32.14 23.24 -41.03
C ALA A 268 -31.62 24.68 -40.88
N GLY A 269 -30.39 24.88 -40.37
CA GLY A 269 -29.75 26.19 -40.27
C GLY A 269 -29.89 26.89 -38.91
N ALA A 270 -30.04 26.14 -37.81
CA ALA A 270 -29.98 26.71 -36.46
C ALA A 270 -28.69 27.51 -36.24
N LYS A 271 -28.80 28.63 -35.52
CA LYS A 271 -27.67 29.53 -35.27
C LYS A 271 -26.60 28.87 -34.40
N PRO A 272 -25.29 29.12 -34.61
CA PRO A 272 -24.21 28.50 -33.84
C PRO A 272 -24.27 28.71 -32.31
N ASP A 273 -24.92 29.76 -31.84
CA ASP A 273 -25.12 30.09 -30.43
C ASP A 273 -26.37 29.44 -29.79
N SER A 274 -27.23 28.83 -30.61
CA SER A 274 -28.47 28.20 -30.16
C SER A 274 -28.19 26.97 -29.30
N GLU A 275 -29.15 26.61 -28.45
CA GLU A 275 -29.04 25.43 -27.60
C GLU A 275 -29.03 24.15 -28.44
N GLU A 276 -29.82 24.12 -29.52
CA GLU A 276 -29.89 23.05 -30.49
C GLU A 276 -28.54 22.83 -31.17
N PHE A 277 -27.87 23.91 -31.61
CA PHE A 277 -26.56 23.78 -32.23
C PHE A 277 -25.52 23.22 -31.26
N ARG A 278 -25.50 23.72 -30.02
CA ARG A 278 -24.58 23.23 -28.97
C ARG A 278 -24.81 21.75 -28.64
N ASN A 279 -26.06 21.35 -28.45
CA ASN A 279 -26.42 19.95 -28.17
C ASN A 279 -26.02 19.02 -29.33
N ALA A 280 -26.19 19.45 -30.58
CA ALA A 280 -25.80 18.69 -31.75
C ALA A 280 -24.26 18.59 -31.88
N LEU A 281 -23.54 19.68 -31.62
CA LEU A 281 -22.08 19.73 -31.62
C LEU A 281 -21.47 18.86 -30.50
N ASP A 282 -22.05 18.88 -29.30
CA ASP A 282 -21.62 18.06 -28.17
C ASP A 282 -21.83 16.57 -28.44
N TRP A 283 -22.92 16.20 -29.10
CA TRP A 283 -23.10 14.82 -29.55
C TRP A 283 -22.09 14.45 -30.65
N TYR A 284 -21.88 15.34 -31.64
CA TYR A 284 -20.91 15.11 -32.72
C TYR A 284 -19.50 14.89 -32.18
N LYS A 285 -19.01 15.73 -31.26
CA LYS A 285 -17.63 15.63 -30.77
C LYS A 285 -17.36 14.30 -30.06
N VAL A 286 -18.36 13.77 -29.35
CA VAL A 286 -18.24 12.49 -28.63
C VAL A 286 -18.38 11.29 -29.57
N ASN A 287 -19.22 11.37 -30.60
CA ASN A 287 -19.57 10.21 -31.42
C ASN A 287 -18.83 10.13 -32.76
N HIS A 288 -18.39 11.27 -33.30
CA HIS A 288 -17.89 11.39 -34.67
C HIS A 288 -16.52 12.08 -34.79
N SER A 289 -16.00 12.74 -33.74
CA SER A 289 -14.66 13.34 -33.75
C SER A 289 -13.62 12.40 -33.12
N ASP A 290 -12.83 11.74 -33.97
CA ASP A 290 -11.71 10.89 -33.51
C ASP A 290 -10.68 11.70 -32.72
N ALA A 291 -10.36 12.91 -33.18
CA ALA A 291 -9.41 13.79 -32.51
C ALA A 291 -9.84 14.12 -31.07
N TYR A 292 -11.12 14.44 -30.85
CA TYR A 292 -11.65 14.72 -29.52
C TYR A 292 -11.59 13.47 -28.63
N ARG A 293 -12.06 12.32 -29.13
CA ARG A 293 -12.02 11.07 -28.38
C ARG A 293 -10.61 10.66 -27.99
N THR A 294 -9.64 10.77 -28.90
CA THR A 294 -8.25 10.44 -28.61
C THR A 294 -7.66 11.35 -27.53
N GLN A 295 -7.84 12.68 -27.64
CA GLN A 295 -7.30 13.61 -26.64
C GLN A 295 -7.99 13.47 -25.28
N LYS A 296 -9.32 13.32 -25.26
CA LYS A 296 -10.07 13.09 -24.03
C LYS A 296 -9.65 11.79 -23.35
N ALA A 297 -9.48 10.70 -24.12
CA ALA A 297 -9.00 9.43 -23.59
C ALA A 297 -7.57 9.51 -23.04
N ALA A 298 -6.69 10.29 -23.68
CA ALA A 298 -5.33 10.52 -23.18
C ALA A 298 -5.33 11.27 -21.84
N LEU A 299 -6.14 12.33 -21.72
CA LEU A 299 -6.30 13.09 -20.48
C LEU A 299 -6.90 12.22 -19.36
N ASP A 300 -7.96 11.47 -19.65
CA ASP A 300 -8.62 10.60 -18.68
C ASP A 300 -7.69 9.49 -18.21
N LYS A 301 -6.92 8.90 -19.13
CA LYS A 301 -5.89 7.91 -18.80
C LYS A 301 -4.81 8.48 -17.90
N LEU A 302 -4.36 9.72 -18.16
CA LEU A 302 -3.38 10.38 -17.30
C LEU A 302 -3.96 10.61 -15.90
N ILE A 303 -5.14 11.22 -15.80
CA ILE A 303 -5.83 11.49 -14.52
C ILE A 303 -6.02 10.19 -13.72
N ALA A 304 -6.46 9.12 -14.37
CA ALA A 304 -6.64 7.82 -13.73
C ALA A 304 -5.32 7.20 -13.24
N ALA A 305 -4.21 7.42 -13.95
CA ALA A 305 -2.89 6.97 -13.50
C ALA A 305 -2.35 7.77 -12.30
N GLY A 306 -2.75 9.04 -12.19
CA GLY A 306 -2.30 9.96 -11.15
C GLY A 306 -0.80 10.30 -11.24
N PRO A 307 -0.27 11.09 -10.30
CA PRO A 307 1.16 11.31 -10.20
C PRO A 307 1.80 9.98 -9.80
N SER A 308 2.75 9.48 -10.60
CA SER A 308 3.40 8.16 -10.42
C SER A 308 4.35 8.10 -9.21
N VAL A 309 3.88 8.59 -8.05
CA VAL A 309 4.61 8.63 -6.79
C VAL A 309 4.97 7.23 -6.33
N GLN A 310 6.18 7.10 -5.80
CA GLN A 310 6.67 5.85 -5.24
C GLN A 310 6.57 5.94 -3.72
N LEU A 311 5.60 5.23 -3.16
CA LEU A 311 5.49 5.06 -1.72
C LEU A 311 6.12 3.73 -1.32
N THR A 312 6.72 3.71 -0.13
CA THR A 312 7.30 2.49 0.45
C THR A 312 6.32 1.91 1.45
N LYS A 313 5.87 0.69 1.19
CA LYS A 313 5.10 -0.08 2.15
C LYS A 313 5.99 -0.46 3.34
N VAL A 314 5.62 -0.04 4.53
CA VAL A 314 6.33 -0.35 5.78
C VAL A 314 5.41 -0.99 6.79
N MET A 315 5.98 -1.89 7.59
CA MET A 315 5.30 -2.46 8.74
C MET A 315 5.47 -1.53 9.94
N VAL A 316 4.36 -1.14 10.57
CA VAL A 316 4.33 -0.33 11.78
C VAL A 316 3.58 -1.05 12.88
N THR A 317 3.94 -0.77 14.12
CA THR A 317 3.18 -1.20 15.30
C THR A 317 2.50 0.02 15.90
N SER A 318 1.21 0.21 15.61
CA SER A 318 0.45 1.39 16.02
C SER A 318 -0.99 1.05 16.38
N GLU A 319 -1.62 1.94 17.13
CA GLU A 319 -3.06 1.95 17.35
C GLU A 319 -3.76 2.64 16.17
N GLY A 320 -5.05 2.34 16.01
CA GLY A 320 -5.96 3.01 15.06
C GLY A 320 -5.67 2.75 13.58
N LEU A 321 -4.88 1.72 13.27
CA LEU A 321 -4.64 1.27 11.91
C LEU A 321 -5.21 -0.13 11.69
N PRO A 322 -5.65 -0.47 10.47
CA PRO A 322 -6.05 -1.83 10.13
C PRO A 322 -4.92 -2.81 10.45
N HIS A 323 -5.27 -3.96 11.01
CA HIS A 323 -4.31 -5.01 11.24
C HIS A 323 -3.87 -5.62 9.91
N MET A 324 -2.63 -6.09 9.86
CA MET A 324 -2.19 -6.97 8.79
C MET A 324 -2.93 -8.29 8.85
N SER A 325 -3.35 -8.81 7.70
CA SER A 325 -3.97 -10.14 7.64
C SER A 325 -3.04 -11.22 8.21
N HIS A 326 -3.63 -12.13 8.98
CA HIS A 326 -2.96 -13.21 9.67
C HIS A 326 -3.68 -14.54 9.42
N HIS A 327 -2.94 -15.66 9.41
CA HIS A 327 -3.51 -17.01 9.20
C HIS A 327 -4.48 -17.48 10.32
N ALA A 328 -4.65 -16.65 11.36
CA ALA A 328 -5.58 -16.88 12.46
C ALA A 328 -6.84 -16.00 12.36
N ASP A 329 -6.95 -15.15 11.33
CA ASP A 329 -8.14 -14.35 11.06
C ASP A 329 -9.34 -15.30 10.88
N GLY A 330 -10.49 -14.94 11.46
CA GLY A 330 -11.70 -15.78 11.43
C GLY A 330 -11.73 -16.95 12.43
N ARG A 331 -10.68 -17.15 13.26
CA ARG A 331 -10.68 -18.19 14.32
C ARG A 331 -11.35 -17.77 15.64
N GLY A 332 -12.07 -16.65 15.67
CA GLY A 332 -12.80 -16.17 16.84
C GLY A 332 -11.97 -15.44 17.90
N PHE A 333 -10.67 -15.21 17.66
CA PHE A 333 -9.81 -14.43 18.56
C PHE A 333 -9.76 -12.96 18.11
N PRO A 334 -9.90 -11.99 19.03
CA PRO A 334 -9.73 -10.58 18.68
C PRO A 334 -8.26 -10.30 18.38
N HIS A 335 -7.99 -9.42 17.42
CA HIS A 335 -6.60 -9.07 17.09
C HIS A 335 -5.90 -8.26 18.19
N PHE A 336 -6.69 -7.59 19.03
CA PHE A 336 -6.24 -6.83 20.17
C PHE A 336 -7.35 -6.79 21.22
N TYR A 337 -6.99 -6.57 22.49
CA TYR A 337 -7.95 -6.50 23.59
C TYR A 337 -8.11 -5.04 24.00
N PRO A 338 -9.27 -4.38 23.76
CA PRO A 338 -9.43 -2.95 24.03
C PRO A 338 -9.14 -2.56 25.49
N GLU A 339 -9.40 -3.49 26.41
CA GLU A 339 -9.22 -3.34 27.84
C GLU A 339 -8.34 -4.47 28.38
N MET A 340 -7.48 -4.13 29.35
CA MET A 340 -6.83 -5.11 30.19
C MET A 340 -7.66 -5.37 31.43
N PHE A 341 -7.63 -6.60 31.94
CA PHE A 341 -8.28 -6.97 33.18
C PHE A 341 -7.27 -7.56 34.16
N LEU A 342 -7.51 -7.32 35.45
CA LEU A 342 -6.90 -8.12 36.50
C LEU A 342 -7.48 -9.53 36.43
N LEU A 343 -6.60 -10.53 36.33
CA LEU A 343 -7.00 -11.93 36.23
C LEU A 343 -6.84 -12.63 37.57
N LYS A 344 -7.88 -13.33 38.01
CA LYS A 344 -7.80 -14.13 39.24
C LYS A 344 -6.85 -15.31 38.99
N ARG A 345 -5.71 -15.33 39.67
CA ARG A 345 -4.65 -16.35 39.51
C ARG A 345 -4.13 -16.50 38.07
N GLY A 346 -4.26 -15.46 37.24
CA GLY A 346 -3.81 -15.49 35.85
C GLY A 346 -4.74 -16.20 34.86
N ASP A 347 -5.94 -16.63 35.28
CA ASP A 347 -6.92 -17.28 34.41
C ASP A 347 -7.63 -16.24 33.51
N LEU A 348 -7.52 -16.41 32.18
CA LEU A 348 -8.10 -15.53 31.16
C LEU A 348 -9.62 -15.44 31.21
N HIS A 349 -10.29 -16.45 31.77
CA HIS A 349 -11.75 -16.48 31.91
C HIS A 349 -12.23 -15.84 33.21
N GLN A 350 -11.34 -15.60 34.17
CA GLN A 350 -11.68 -15.00 35.47
C GLN A 350 -11.21 -13.56 35.56
N LYS A 351 -11.85 -12.70 34.75
CA LYS A 351 -11.65 -11.25 34.77
C LYS A 351 -12.27 -10.65 36.02
N VAL A 352 -11.51 -9.85 36.76
CA VAL A 352 -11.95 -9.20 38.01
C VAL A 352 -12.38 -7.76 37.73
N GLU A 353 -11.43 -6.89 37.41
CA GLU A 353 -11.68 -5.48 37.16
C GLU A 353 -10.81 -4.98 36.00
N PRO A 354 -11.28 -3.99 35.21
CA PRO A 354 -10.48 -3.37 34.16
C PRO A 354 -9.30 -2.60 34.78
N VAL A 355 -8.13 -2.72 34.16
CA VAL A 355 -6.89 -2.09 34.62
C VAL A 355 -6.51 -1.00 33.61
N PRO A 356 -6.60 0.28 33.98
CA PRO A 356 -6.18 1.36 33.10
C PRO A 356 -4.65 1.38 32.91
N PRO A 357 -4.14 2.12 31.91
CA PRO A 357 -2.73 2.50 31.85
C PRO A 357 -2.25 3.04 33.21
N GLY A 358 -1.06 2.59 33.62
CA GLY A 358 -0.50 2.94 34.93
C GLY A 358 0.93 2.45 35.05
N TYR A 359 1.66 2.99 36.03
CA TYR A 359 3.11 2.83 36.15
C TYR A 359 3.51 2.19 37.48
N LEU A 360 4.80 1.88 37.64
CA LEU A 360 5.30 1.25 38.87
C LEU A 360 5.31 2.27 40.01
N ARG A 361 4.39 2.08 40.98
CA ARG A 361 4.22 2.98 42.14
C ARG A 361 5.51 3.20 42.95
N VAL A 362 6.42 2.23 42.97
CA VAL A 362 7.71 2.34 43.68
C VAL A 362 8.67 3.35 43.03
N LEU A 363 8.43 3.72 41.77
CA LEU A 363 9.18 4.73 41.01
C LEU A 363 8.31 5.98 40.76
N MET A 364 7.41 6.27 41.69
CA MET A 364 6.52 7.44 41.64
C MET A 364 6.45 8.08 43.04
N PRO A 365 6.35 9.42 43.14
CA PRO A 365 5.95 10.07 44.38
C PRO A 365 4.63 9.51 44.90
N ALA A 366 4.49 9.40 46.23
CA ALA A 366 3.29 8.84 46.85
C ALA A 366 1.98 9.58 46.46
N ALA A 367 2.09 10.89 46.18
CA ALA A 367 0.96 11.72 45.77
C ALA A 367 0.70 11.72 44.25
N ALA A 368 1.63 11.22 43.44
CA ALA A 368 1.50 11.21 41.99
C ALA A 368 0.56 10.09 41.52
N THR A 369 -0.25 10.40 40.51
CA THR A 369 -1.09 9.42 39.80
C THR A 369 -0.59 9.25 38.37
N SER A 370 -1.10 8.24 37.66
CA SER A 370 -0.74 8.02 36.24
C SER A 370 -1.08 9.20 35.33
N GLU A 371 -2.03 10.06 35.73
CA GLU A 371 -2.41 11.26 35.00
C GLU A 371 -1.27 12.28 34.89
N HIS A 372 -0.30 12.27 35.82
CA HIS A 372 0.82 13.22 35.81
C HIS A 372 1.64 13.17 34.50
N TRP A 373 1.79 11.98 33.90
CA TRP A 373 2.53 11.82 32.63
C TRP A 373 1.62 11.69 31.42
N LYS A 374 0.31 11.94 31.56
CA LYS A 374 -0.61 11.78 30.45
C LYS A 374 -0.30 12.77 29.34
N VAL A 375 -0.24 12.25 28.12
CA VAL A 375 -0.16 13.04 26.90
C VAL A 375 -1.49 12.91 26.18
N ASP A 376 -2.19 14.03 26.02
CA ASP A 376 -3.41 14.06 25.21
C ASP A 376 -3.06 14.08 23.71
N PRO A 377 -3.87 13.43 22.87
CA PRO A 377 -3.73 13.55 21.42
C PRO A 377 -3.93 15.00 20.95
N PRO A 378 -3.30 15.42 19.83
CA PRO A 378 -3.58 16.70 19.20
C PRO A 378 -5.07 16.87 18.88
N GLN A 379 -5.51 18.13 18.77
CA GLN A 379 -6.86 18.46 18.33
C GLN A 379 -7.14 17.80 16.96
N ASP A 380 -8.32 17.21 16.80
CA ASP A 380 -8.77 16.44 15.63
C ASP A 380 -8.02 15.12 15.35
N TRP A 381 -7.16 14.67 16.26
CA TRP A 381 -6.46 13.39 16.12
C TRP A 381 -7.22 12.23 16.77
N THR A 382 -7.92 11.45 15.96
CA THR A 382 -8.72 10.30 16.42
C THR A 382 -8.01 8.95 16.32
N ARG A 383 -6.77 8.93 15.81
CA ARG A 383 -6.07 7.68 15.46
C ARG A 383 -5.47 6.94 16.65
N THR A 384 -4.74 7.62 17.53
CA THR A 384 -4.00 6.99 18.64
C THR A 384 -4.33 7.64 19.97
N ARG A 385 -4.37 6.86 21.06
CA ARG A 385 -4.72 7.36 22.40
C ARG A 385 -3.54 7.96 23.18
N TYR A 386 -2.35 7.95 22.58
CA TYR A 386 -1.09 8.45 23.18
C TYR A 386 -0.65 7.75 24.48
N SER A 387 -1.28 6.63 24.90
CA SER A 387 -0.88 5.85 26.08
C SER A 387 0.59 5.41 26.10
N ARG A 388 1.17 5.11 24.92
CA ARG A 388 2.61 4.80 24.78
C ARG A 388 3.51 6.03 24.91
N ALA A 389 3.03 7.20 24.48
CA ALA A 389 3.75 8.46 24.68
C ALA A 389 3.74 8.84 26.18
N SER A 390 2.61 8.68 26.85
CA SER A 390 2.51 8.86 28.31
C SER A 390 3.47 7.94 29.07
N LEU A 391 3.55 6.66 28.66
CA LEU A 391 4.52 5.72 29.22
C LEU A 391 5.98 6.15 28.95
N ALA A 392 6.28 6.66 27.75
CA ALA A 392 7.62 7.15 27.43
C ALA A 392 8.01 8.36 28.29
N ASN A 393 7.07 9.28 28.54
CA ASN A 393 7.29 10.41 29.46
C ASN A 393 7.60 9.92 30.87
N TRP A 394 6.85 8.96 31.41
CA TRP A 394 7.16 8.38 32.73
C TRP A 394 8.53 7.68 32.76
N ILE A 395 8.88 6.92 31.71
CA ILE A 395 10.18 6.23 31.62
C ILE A 395 11.36 7.20 31.64
N THR A 396 11.17 8.40 31.05
CA THR A 396 12.24 9.38 30.83
C THR A 396 12.21 10.56 31.80
N ASP A 397 11.21 10.66 32.66
CA ASP A 397 11.13 11.70 33.69
C ASP A 397 12.12 11.43 34.84
N PRO A 398 13.15 12.29 35.03
CA PRO A 398 14.18 12.10 36.04
C PRO A 398 13.77 12.59 37.44
N SER A 399 12.63 13.27 37.58
CA SER A 399 12.20 13.89 38.84
C SER A 399 11.18 13.01 39.55
N ASP A 400 10.06 12.75 38.89
CA ASP A 400 8.92 12.07 39.49
C ASP A 400 8.71 10.65 38.89
N GLY A 401 9.42 10.31 37.82
CA GLY A 401 9.27 9.05 37.10
C GLY A 401 10.46 8.08 37.20
N ALA A 402 10.57 7.19 36.21
CA ALA A 402 11.61 6.15 36.16
C ALA A 402 12.91 6.62 35.46
N GLY A 403 13.06 7.90 35.15
CA GLY A 403 14.16 8.45 34.36
C GLY A 403 15.54 8.20 34.98
N GLN A 404 15.69 8.33 36.29
CA GLN A 404 16.96 8.08 36.99
C GLN A 404 17.43 6.63 36.81
N LEU A 405 16.53 5.66 37.05
CA LEU A 405 16.84 4.24 36.89
C LEU A 405 17.10 3.90 35.42
N SER A 406 16.28 4.45 34.53
CA SER A 406 16.40 4.24 33.08
C SER A 406 17.72 4.78 32.53
N ALA A 407 18.18 5.94 33.01
CA ALA A 407 19.48 6.50 32.69
C ALA A 407 20.63 5.60 33.18
N ARG A 408 20.58 5.12 34.43
CA ARG A 408 21.58 4.17 34.98
C ARG A 408 21.66 2.89 34.15
N VAL A 409 20.52 2.28 33.81
CA VAL A 409 20.48 1.06 32.98
C VAL A 409 21.05 1.34 31.59
N MET A 410 20.66 2.45 30.95
CA MET A 410 21.13 2.78 29.61
C MET A 410 22.63 3.05 29.57
N VAL A 411 23.15 3.85 30.50
CA VAL A 411 24.59 4.12 30.66
C VAL A 411 25.36 2.83 30.88
N ASN A 412 24.87 1.94 31.74
CA ASN A 412 25.52 0.66 32.00
C ASN A 412 25.61 -0.21 30.74
N ARG A 413 24.58 -0.22 29.88
CA ARG A 413 24.62 -0.90 28.58
C ARG A 413 25.63 -0.27 27.63
N LEU A 414 25.68 1.06 27.54
CA LEU A 414 26.69 1.74 26.74
C LEU A 414 28.10 1.40 27.21
N TRP A 415 28.31 1.43 28.53
CA TRP A 415 29.57 1.06 29.15
C TRP A 415 29.95 -0.38 28.83
N GLN A 416 29.05 -1.34 29.06
CA GLN A 416 29.25 -2.74 28.70
C GLN A 416 29.60 -2.92 27.22
N HIS A 417 28.95 -2.17 26.31
CA HIS A 417 29.25 -2.24 24.88
C HIS A 417 30.60 -1.66 24.49
N HIS A 418 31.26 -0.85 25.32
CA HIS A 418 32.61 -0.36 25.06
C HIS A 418 33.66 -1.18 25.81
N PHE A 419 33.43 -1.46 27.09
CA PHE A 419 34.39 -2.06 28.01
C PHE A 419 34.20 -3.57 28.21
N GLY A 420 33.17 -4.19 27.61
CA GLY A 420 32.90 -5.63 27.65
C GLY A 420 32.16 -6.09 28.91
N ARG A 421 32.33 -5.39 30.03
CA ARG A 421 31.60 -5.58 31.29
C ARG A 421 30.92 -4.28 31.69
N GLY A 422 29.67 -4.35 32.14
CA GLY A 422 28.97 -3.19 32.71
C GLY A 422 29.57 -2.75 34.05
N ILE A 423 29.33 -1.50 34.45
CA ILE A 423 29.61 -1.03 35.82
C ILE A 423 28.83 -1.88 36.82
N VAL A 424 27.57 -2.18 36.50
CA VAL A 424 26.77 -3.27 37.05
C VAL A 424 26.90 -4.47 36.12
N ALA A 425 27.47 -5.58 36.59
CA ALA A 425 27.79 -6.72 35.71
C ALA A 425 26.55 -7.49 35.23
N THR A 426 25.42 -7.33 35.89
CA THR A 426 24.11 -7.89 35.53
C THR A 426 23.27 -6.83 34.81
N PRO A 427 23.39 -6.68 33.48
CA PRO A 427 22.82 -5.53 32.75
C PRO A 427 21.29 -5.47 32.71
N SER A 428 20.62 -6.55 33.10
CA SER A 428 19.15 -6.65 33.16
C SER A 428 18.59 -6.69 34.58
N ASP A 429 19.44 -6.67 35.62
CA ASP A 429 19.00 -6.72 37.02
C ASP A 429 19.82 -5.75 37.88
N PHE A 430 19.18 -4.63 38.25
CA PHE A 430 19.73 -3.62 39.15
C PHE A 430 19.17 -3.74 40.58
N GLY A 431 18.40 -4.80 40.84
CA GLY A 431 17.78 -5.08 42.13
C GLY A 431 18.70 -5.88 43.06
N PHE A 432 18.11 -6.41 44.13
CA PHE A 432 18.85 -7.16 45.17
C PHE A 432 19.44 -8.49 44.69
N GLN A 433 18.91 -9.06 43.60
CA GLN A 433 19.44 -10.29 42.98
C GLN A 433 20.55 -9.99 41.95
N GLY A 434 20.71 -8.71 41.58
CA GLY A 434 21.79 -8.22 40.72
C GLY A 434 23.10 -7.98 41.46
N GLU A 435 24.13 -7.59 40.70
CA GLU A 435 25.42 -7.19 41.25
C GLU A 435 25.39 -5.71 41.61
N ARG A 436 26.12 -5.31 42.65
CA ARG A 436 26.29 -3.88 42.96
C ARG A 436 27.19 -3.21 41.93
N PRO A 437 27.00 -1.91 41.64
CA PRO A 437 27.89 -1.18 40.74
C PRO A 437 29.31 -1.17 41.30
N SER A 438 30.28 -1.54 40.46
CA SER A 438 31.71 -1.46 40.79
C SER A 438 32.18 -0.03 41.06
N HIS A 439 31.59 0.94 40.35
CA HIS A 439 31.89 2.37 40.45
C HIS A 439 30.58 3.17 40.55
N PRO A 440 29.94 3.23 41.73
CA PRO A 440 28.62 3.84 41.90
C PRO A 440 28.59 5.33 41.53
N GLU A 441 29.59 6.10 41.97
CA GLU A 441 29.68 7.54 41.69
C GLU A 441 29.86 7.83 40.19
N LEU A 442 30.62 6.99 39.49
CA LEU A 442 30.80 7.11 38.03
C LEU A 442 29.49 6.80 37.29
N LEU A 443 28.77 5.75 37.70
CA LEU A 443 27.48 5.42 37.13
C LEU A 443 26.50 6.57 37.30
N ASP A 444 26.45 7.18 38.48
CA ASP A 444 25.56 8.30 38.78
C ASP A 444 25.95 9.57 38.02
N ALA A 445 27.25 9.86 37.91
CA ALA A 445 27.74 11.00 37.12
C ALA A 445 27.38 10.85 35.64
N LEU A 446 27.55 9.67 35.06
CA LEU A 446 27.21 9.40 33.66
C LEU A 446 25.69 9.36 33.42
N ALA A 447 24.91 8.85 34.38
CA ALA A 447 23.45 8.87 34.30
C ALA A 447 22.91 10.31 34.35
N ARG A 448 23.46 11.15 35.22
CA ARG A 448 23.17 12.58 35.26
C ARG A 448 23.56 13.27 33.95
N ASP A 449 24.74 13.00 33.41
CA ASP A 449 25.19 13.54 32.12
C ASP A 449 24.24 13.19 30.96
N LEU A 450 23.67 11.97 30.97
CA LEU A 450 22.66 11.55 29.99
C LEU A 450 21.39 12.40 30.08
N ILE A 451 20.87 12.59 31.29
CA ILE A 451 19.65 13.36 31.56
C ILE A 451 19.87 14.82 31.18
N ASP A 452 20.92 15.46 31.71
CA ASP A 452 21.28 16.86 31.44
C ASP A 452 21.60 17.10 29.96
N GLY A 453 22.10 16.07 29.27
CA GLY A 453 22.37 16.07 27.84
C GLY A 453 21.15 15.86 26.93
N GLY A 454 19.94 15.80 27.50
CA GLY A 454 18.70 15.59 26.75
C GLY A 454 18.63 14.20 26.12
N TRP A 455 19.09 13.17 26.81
CA TRP A 455 19.05 11.76 26.39
C TRP A 455 19.83 11.45 25.09
N LYS A 456 20.77 12.33 24.70
CA LYS A 456 21.59 12.16 23.48
C LYS A 456 22.78 11.21 23.70
N LEU A 457 22.64 9.97 23.22
CA LEU A 457 23.65 8.92 23.42
C LEU A 457 25.03 9.23 22.80
N LYS A 458 25.09 9.91 21.64
CA LYS A 458 26.36 10.16 20.92
C LYS A 458 27.39 10.89 21.78
N ARG A 459 26.96 11.81 22.64
CA ARG A 459 27.83 12.53 23.57
C ARG A 459 28.53 11.57 24.53
N LEU A 460 27.77 10.66 25.13
CA LEU A 460 28.30 9.65 26.05
C LEU A 460 29.25 8.67 25.36
N HIS A 461 28.90 8.20 24.15
CA HIS A 461 29.84 7.36 23.37
C HIS A 461 31.19 8.06 23.22
N ARG A 462 31.20 9.35 22.82
CA ARG A 462 32.43 10.12 22.68
C ARG A 462 33.17 10.26 24.01
N ALA A 463 32.46 10.65 25.08
CA ALA A 463 33.06 10.82 26.41
C ALA A 463 33.74 9.54 26.91
N MET A 464 33.10 8.38 26.73
CA MET A 464 33.70 7.08 27.05
C MET A 464 34.92 6.78 26.17
N MET A 465 34.81 6.94 24.85
CA MET A 465 35.87 6.59 23.89
C MET A 465 37.12 7.49 23.99
N VAL A 466 36.98 8.73 24.46
CA VAL A 466 38.13 9.65 24.66
C VAL A 466 38.69 9.61 26.09
N SER A 467 38.09 8.83 26.98
CA SER A 467 38.53 8.71 28.38
C SER A 467 39.94 8.10 28.47
N ALA A 468 40.62 8.35 29.60
CA ALA A 468 41.88 7.67 29.89
C ALA A 468 41.67 6.15 30.02
N THR A 469 40.52 5.74 30.59
CA THR A 469 40.15 4.33 30.77
C THR A 469 40.03 3.58 29.45
N TYR A 470 39.35 4.16 28.45
CA TYR A 470 39.20 3.52 27.12
C TYR A 470 40.53 3.46 26.35
N ARG A 471 41.44 4.40 26.61
CA ARG A 471 42.76 4.47 25.96
C ARG A 471 43.85 3.68 26.68
N GLN A 472 43.51 2.87 27.69
CA GLN A 472 44.48 2.04 28.37
C GLN A 472 45.08 0.98 27.45
N SER A 473 46.32 0.58 27.73
CA SER A 473 46.96 -0.54 27.04
C SER A 473 46.26 -1.86 27.38
N THR A 474 46.36 -2.84 26.47
CA THR A 474 45.99 -4.23 26.72
C THR A 474 47.08 -5.03 27.45
N SER A 475 48.26 -4.43 27.65
CA SER A 475 49.41 -5.03 28.33
C SER A 475 49.05 -5.55 29.71
N PHE A 476 49.53 -6.75 30.01
CA PHE A 476 49.34 -7.38 31.31
C PHE A 476 50.42 -6.94 32.29
N ASP A 477 50.01 -6.72 33.55
CA ASP A 477 50.87 -6.34 34.66
C ASP A 477 50.51 -7.24 35.85
N GLU A 478 51.45 -8.09 36.29
CA GLU A 478 51.24 -9.08 37.35
C GLU A 478 50.91 -8.42 38.69
N ALA A 479 51.51 -7.28 39.02
CA ALA A 479 51.27 -6.58 40.28
C ALA A 479 49.86 -6.01 40.35
N ARG A 480 49.33 -5.52 39.22
CA ARG A 480 47.94 -5.08 39.11
C ARG A 480 46.97 -6.25 39.10
N ALA A 481 47.28 -7.32 38.36
CA ALA A 481 46.46 -8.53 38.29
C ALA A 481 46.32 -9.23 39.65
N THR A 482 47.36 -9.20 40.49
CA THR A 482 47.28 -9.71 41.88
C THR A 482 46.23 -8.98 42.71
N ARG A 483 46.00 -7.68 42.45
CA ARG A 483 45.01 -6.87 43.16
C ARG A 483 43.61 -6.93 42.56
N ASP A 484 43.52 -7.13 41.25
CA ASP A 484 42.26 -7.14 40.49
C ASP A 484 42.39 -8.01 39.24
N ARG A 485 42.35 -9.34 39.43
CA ARG A 485 42.56 -10.31 38.35
C ARG A 485 41.46 -10.26 37.29
N GLU A 486 40.22 -10.00 37.72
CA GLU A 486 39.04 -9.88 36.86
C GLU A 486 38.95 -8.54 36.13
N ASN A 487 39.90 -7.62 36.37
CA ASN A 487 39.97 -6.29 35.79
C ASN A 487 38.70 -5.45 36.04
N VAL A 488 38.06 -5.62 37.20
CA VAL A 488 36.86 -4.88 37.60
C VAL A 488 37.15 -3.37 37.76
N ARG A 489 38.36 -3.02 38.19
CA ARG A 489 38.87 -1.65 38.35
C ARG A 489 39.46 -1.06 37.07
N LEU A 490 39.41 -1.81 35.95
CA LEU A 490 39.79 -1.34 34.61
C LEU A 490 41.20 -0.74 34.62
N TRP A 491 42.19 -1.57 34.98
CA TRP A 491 43.61 -1.18 34.99
C TRP A 491 44.33 -1.49 33.67
N ARG A 492 43.66 -2.23 32.78
CA ARG A 492 43.98 -2.41 31.36
C ARG A 492 42.71 -2.45 30.50
N MET A 493 42.85 -2.30 29.19
CA MET A 493 41.78 -2.63 28.25
C MET A 493 41.74 -4.15 28.02
N THR A 494 40.55 -4.75 28.10
CA THR A 494 40.36 -6.19 27.84
C THR A 494 40.01 -6.38 26.36
N PRO A 495 40.82 -7.12 25.58
CA PRO A 495 40.51 -7.43 24.19
C PRO A 495 39.15 -8.10 24.04
N GLN A 496 38.37 -7.63 23.08
CA GLN A 496 37.00 -8.10 22.87
C GLN A 496 36.79 -8.61 21.45
N ARG A 497 36.37 -9.88 21.35
CA ARG A 497 35.96 -10.53 20.11
C ARG A 497 34.73 -9.82 19.53
N LEU A 498 34.80 -9.37 18.28
CA LEU A 498 33.70 -8.68 17.58
C LEU A 498 32.51 -9.62 17.34
N GLU A 499 31.28 -9.11 17.36
CA GLU A 499 30.08 -9.91 17.03
C GLU A 499 30.04 -10.24 15.54
N GLY A 500 29.23 -11.25 15.15
CA GLY A 500 29.14 -11.71 13.76
C GLY A 500 28.80 -10.60 12.76
N GLU A 501 27.92 -9.67 13.14
CA GLU A 501 27.50 -8.55 12.29
C GLU A 501 28.66 -7.56 12.03
N PRO A 502 29.36 -7.01 13.06
CA PRO A 502 30.59 -6.25 12.84
C PRO A 502 31.67 -6.98 12.05
N ILE A 503 31.89 -8.28 12.28
CA ILE A 503 32.89 -9.06 11.53
C ILE A 503 32.55 -9.04 10.03
N ARG A 504 31.32 -9.42 9.67
CA ARG A 504 30.89 -9.46 8.27
C ARG A 504 30.88 -8.07 7.64
N ASP A 505 30.37 -7.06 8.34
CA ASP A 505 30.32 -5.69 7.83
C ASP A 505 31.75 -5.14 7.62
N SER A 506 32.70 -5.51 8.48
CA SER A 506 34.12 -5.16 8.30
C SER A 506 34.72 -5.85 7.09
N LEU A 507 34.47 -7.15 6.87
CA LEU A 507 34.91 -7.87 5.66
C LEU A 507 34.42 -7.19 4.38
N LEU A 508 33.14 -6.81 4.33
CA LEU A 508 32.56 -6.08 3.19
C LEU A 508 33.19 -4.70 3.02
N ALA A 509 33.41 -3.98 4.11
CA ALA A 509 33.96 -2.62 4.08
C ALA A 509 35.41 -2.60 3.58
N VAL A 510 36.29 -3.47 4.12
CA VAL A 510 37.71 -3.50 3.75
C VAL A 510 37.91 -4.04 2.34
N SER A 511 37.14 -5.07 1.94
CA SER A 511 37.17 -5.60 0.57
C SER A 511 36.55 -4.66 -0.48
N GLY A 512 35.90 -3.57 -0.06
CA GLY A 512 35.26 -2.60 -0.96
C GLY A 512 33.95 -3.10 -1.58
N GLN A 513 33.34 -4.13 -0.99
CA GLN A 513 32.09 -4.73 -1.47
C GLN A 513 30.85 -4.16 -0.78
N LEU A 514 31.00 -3.41 0.33
CA LEU A 514 29.87 -2.92 1.12
C LEU A 514 28.95 -1.96 0.32
N ASP A 515 27.69 -2.35 0.15
CA ASP A 515 26.61 -1.45 -0.26
C ASP A 515 26.11 -0.66 0.96
N SER A 516 26.38 0.64 0.96
CA SER A 516 26.03 1.58 2.03
C SER A 516 24.60 2.13 1.96
N ARG A 517 23.79 1.69 0.98
CA ARG A 517 22.41 2.15 0.80
C ARG A 517 21.59 1.91 2.05
N MET A 518 20.98 2.99 2.55
CA MET A 518 20.08 2.96 3.68
C MET A 518 18.64 2.61 3.23
N PHE A 519 17.85 2.11 4.19
CA PHE A 519 16.42 1.79 4.05
C PHE A 519 16.09 0.72 3.00
N GLY A 520 14.80 0.45 2.77
CA GLY A 520 14.33 -0.61 1.88
C GLY A 520 14.30 -1.99 2.52
N ALA A 521 13.78 -2.96 1.76
CA ALA A 521 13.53 -4.31 2.26
C ALA A 521 14.80 -5.04 2.70
N GLY A 522 14.67 -5.83 3.77
CA GLY A 522 15.68 -6.82 4.13
C GLY A 522 15.69 -7.99 3.14
N THR A 523 16.75 -8.80 3.17
CA THR A 523 16.91 -9.95 2.27
C THR A 523 17.31 -11.22 3.01
N LEU A 524 16.86 -12.36 2.48
CA LEU A 524 17.30 -13.70 2.90
C LEU A 524 18.61 -14.14 2.23
N ASP A 525 19.07 -13.40 1.22
CA ASP A 525 20.33 -13.69 0.54
C ASP A 525 21.52 -13.45 1.47
N GLN A 526 22.18 -14.52 1.86
CA GLN A 526 23.36 -14.51 2.73
C GLN A 526 24.58 -13.87 2.06
N ASN A 527 24.59 -13.81 0.73
CA ASN A 527 25.66 -13.23 -0.10
C ASN A 527 25.41 -11.77 -0.47
N MET A 528 24.33 -11.17 0.04
CA MET A 528 24.06 -9.75 -0.15
C MET A 528 25.26 -8.91 0.33
N ASN A 529 25.42 -7.73 -0.25
CA ASN A 529 26.56 -6.87 0.03
C ASN A 529 26.22 -5.71 1.00
N ARG A 530 25.00 -5.65 1.52
CA ARG A 530 24.56 -4.62 2.47
C ARG A 530 25.03 -4.95 3.89
N ARG A 531 24.92 -3.95 4.78
CA ARG A 531 25.11 -4.11 6.22
C ARG A 531 24.22 -5.23 6.77
N SER A 532 24.76 -6.01 7.71
CA SER A 532 24.11 -7.19 8.28
C SER A 532 22.76 -6.89 8.96
N ILE A 533 22.52 -5.64 9.35
CA ILE A 533 21.22 -5.16 9.86
C ILE A 533 20.06 -5.33 8.84
N TYR A 534 20.37 -5.49 7.55
CA TYR A 534 19.39 -5.72 6.48
C TYR A 534 19.11 -7.21 6.21
N PHE A 535 19.62 -8.12 7.03
CA PHE A 535 19.15 -9.51 6.95
C PHE A 535 17.67 -9.60 7.33
N PHE A 536 16.90 -10.29 6.49
CA PHE A 536 15.54 -10.67 6.81
C PHE A 536 15.58 -11.86 7.77
N ILE A 537 15.02 -11.71 8.96
CA ILE A 537 15.03 -12.76 9.98
C ILE A 537 13.91 -13.75 9.72
N LYS A 538 14.26 -14.96 9.26
CA LYS A 538 13.34 -16.10 9.14
C LYS A 538 13.79 -17.22 10.09
N ARG A 539 12.94 -17.52 11.08
CA ARG A 539 13.24 -18.46 12.18
C ARG A 539 13.61 -19.87 11.69
N SER A 540 13.04 -20.30 10.57
CA SER A 540 13.31 -21.60 9.97
C SER A 540 14.53 -21.62 9.04
N GLN A 541 15.19 -20.48 8.84
CA GLN A 541 16.28 -20.32 7.88
C GLN A 541 17.34 -19.38 8.46
N LEU A 542 18.19 -19.95 9.31
CA LEU A 542 19.28 -19.22 9.95
C LEU A 542 20.43 -18.98 8.97
N VAL A 543 21.21 -17.92 9.21
CA VAL A 543 22.40 -17.60 8.40
C VAL A 543 23.63 -18.30 9.03
N PRO A 544 24.21 -19.34 8.39
CA PRO A 544 25.27 -20.16 9.00
C PRO A 544 26.48 -19.36 9.45
N PHE A 545 26.93 -18.37 8.66
CA PHE A 545 28.01 -17.47 9.06
C PHE A 545 27.69 -16.77 10.38
N MET A 546 26.48 -16.22 10.52
CA MET A 546 26.08 -15.49 11.72
C MET A 546 25.99 -16.43 12.92
N MET A 547 25.40 -17.62 12.74
CA MET A 547 25.30 -18.64 13.79
C MET A 547 26.67 -19.06 14.32
N LEU A 548 27.66 -19.20 13.44
CA LEU A 548 29.04 -19.54 13.82
C LEU A 548 29.70 -18.48 14.71
N PHE A 549 29.28 -17.22 14.61
CA PHE A 549 29.74 -16.10 15.43
C PHE A 549 28.71 -15.66 16.49
N ASP A 550 27.97 -16.62 17.04
CA ASP A 550 27.05 -16.44 18.17
C ASP A 550 25.95 -15.39 17.91
N TRP A 551 25.25 -15.51 16.77
CA TRP A 551 24.06 -14.68 16.53
C TRP A 551 23.01 -14.92 17.61
N PRO A 552 22.33 -13.87 18.12
CA PRO A 552 21.45 -14.00 19.25
C PRO A 552 20.13 -14.65 18.81
N GLU A 553 19.52 -15.42 19.71
CA GLU A 553 18.16 -15.90 19.53
C GLU A 553 17.19 -14.71 19.39
N HIS A 554 16.32 -14.76 18.37
CA HIS A 554 15.45 -13.65 18.00
C HIS A 554 14.11 -13.64 18.74
N LEU A 555 13.84 -14.64 19.59
CA LEU A 555 12.60 -14.79 20.34
C LEU A 555 12.67 -14.27 21.78
N VAL A 556 13.86 -14.08 22.32
CA VAL A 556 14.06 -13.72 23.73
C VAL A 556 14.93 -12.49 23.88
N SER A 557 14.66 -11.70 24.91
CA SER A 557 15.52 -10.56 25.26
C SER A 557 16.83 -11.06 25.87
N ILE A 558 17.95 -10.50 25.43
CA ILE A 558 19.29 -10.86 25.90
C ILE A 558 20.00 -9.59 26.35
N GLY A 559 20.45 -9.55 27.61
CA GLY A 559 21.20 -8.42 28.17
C GLY A 559 22.70 -8.46 27.88
N GLN A 560 23.25 -9.66 27.60
CA GLN A 560 24.66 -9.86 27.26
C GLN A 560 24.76 -10.97 26.21
N ARG A 561 25.36 -10.68 25.07
CA ARG A 561 25.55 -11.67 24.00
C ARG A 561 26.70 -12.60 24.37
N SER A 562 26.47 -13.91 24.17
CA SER A 562 27.52 -14.91 24.29
C SER A 562 28.63 -14.65 23.27
N ARG A 563 29.87 -14.90 23.69
CA ARG A 563 31.00 -14.86 22.77
C ARG A 563 31.90 -16.08 22.91
N THR A 564 31.84 -16.97 21.93
CA THR A 564 32.66 -18.17 21.87
C THR A 564 33.83 -17.98 20.90
N THR A 565 34.93 -18.68 21.19
CA THR A 565 36.10 -18.80 20.33
C THR A 565 36.29 -20.28 20.05
N VAL A 566 35.92 -20.73 18.86
CA VAL A 566 35.95 -22.15 18.48
C VAL A 566 36.71 -22.35 17.16
N ALA A 567 37.41 -23.48 17.02
CA ALA A 567 38.22 -23.78 15.84
C ALA A 567 37.47 -23.61 14.49
N PRO A 568 36.18 -24.00 14.36
CA PRO A 568 35.42 -23.77 13.13
C PRO A 568 35.37 -22.31 12.66
N GLN A 569 35.40 -21.32 13.58
CA GLN A 569 35.42 -19.89 13.21
C GLN A 569 36.69 -19.52 12.46
N ALA A 570 37.85 -20.00 12.91
CA ALA A 570 39.13 -19.78 12.23
C ALA A 570 39.19 -20.52 10.88
N LEU A 571 38.73 -21.78 10.87
CA LEU A 571 38.68 -22.58 9.64
C LEU A 571 37.79 -21.98 8.55
N LEU A 572 36.74 -21.24 8.94
CA LEU A 572 35.90 -20.51 7.99
C LEU A 572 36.72 -19.48 7.20
N PHE A 573 37.55 -18.67 7.86
CA PHE A 573 38.37 -17.68 7.17
C PHE A 573 39.43 -18.30 6.27
N LEU A 574 40.02 -19.42 6.71
CA LEU A 574 41.09 -20.08 5.98
C LEU A 574 40.59 -20.87 4.76
N ASN A 575 39.43 -21.52 4.86
CA ASN A 575 39.01 -22.52 3.88
C ASN A 575 37.73 -22.15 3.11
N SER A 576 36.94 -21.17 3.58
CA SER A 576 35.68 -20.87 2.91
C SER A 576 35.89 -20.14 1.58
N PRO A 577 35.08 -20.46 0.54
CA PRO A 577 35.05 -19.69 -0.70
C PRO A 577 34.73 -18.20 -0.46
N GLN A 578 33.96 -17.90 0.59
CA GLN A 578 33.59 -16.55 0.95
C GLN A 578 34.77 -15.74 1.51
N GLY A 579 35.59 -16.34 2.38
CA GLY A 579 36.85 -15.76 2.85
C GLY A 579 37.81 -15.47 1.70
N ARG A 580 37.93 -16.42 0.76
CA ARG A 580 38.74 -16.23 -0.46
C ARG A 580 38.25 -15.08 -1.32
N ARG A 581 36.93 -14.96 -1.51
CA ARG A 581 36.30 -13.86 -2.27
C ARG A 581 36.62 -12.50 -1.66
N TYR A 582 36.55 -12.36 -0.33
CA TYR A 582 36.92 -11.09 0.34
C TYR A 582 38.41 -10.79 0.21
N GLY A 583 39.28 -11.79 0.35
CA GLY A 583 40.72 -11.64 0.14
C GLY A 583 41.05 -11.17 -1.28
N ALA A 584 40.41 -11.76 -2.29
CA ALA A 584 40.63 -11.40 -3.69
C ALA A 584 40.13 -9.98 -4.01
N ALA A 585 38.96 -9.62 -3.48
CA ALA A 585 38.40 -8.28 -3.64
C ALA A 585 39.26 -7.21 -2.93
N LEU A 586 39.75 -7.49 -1.72
CA LEU A 586 40.70 -6.62 -1.03
C LEU A 586 41.99 -6.46 -1.85
N ALA A 587 42.59 -7.55 -2.32
CA ALA A 587 43.79 -7.50 -3.17
C ALA A 587 43.57 -6.66 -4.44
N GLY A 588 42.41 -6.79 -5.10
CA GLY A 588 42.03 -5.99 -6.26
C GLY A 588 41.78 -4.50 -5.97
N ARG A 589 41.55 -4.13 -4.70
CA ARG A 589 41.39 -2.74 -4.24
C ARG A 589 42.73 -2.05 -3.95
N LEU A 590 43.77 -2.82 -3.64
CA LEU A 590 45.09 -2.26 -3.33
C LEU A 590 45.68 -1.57 -4.58
N ARG A 591 46.40 -0.48 -4.35
CA ARG A 591 47.05 0.38 -5.35
C ARG A 591 48.51 0.59 -4.94
N GLY A 592 49.36 0.85 -5.93
CA GLY A 592 50.79 1.06 -5.71
C GLY A 592 51.65 0.17 -6.60
N SER A 593 52.86 0.64 -6.85
CA SER A 593 53.82 -0.02 -7.75
C SER A 593 54.74 -0.99 -7.02
N SER A 594 54.90 -0.85 -5.70
CA SER A 594 55.71 -1.76 -4.87
C SER A 594 54.87 -2.63 -3.93
N SER A 595 55.40 -3.79 -3.56
CA SER A 595 54.81 -4.67 -2.54
C SER A 595 54.65 -3.95 -1.20
N ASP A 596 55.63 -3.15 -0.79
CA ASP A 596 55.59 -2.36 0.45
C ASP A 596 54.39 -1.43 0.52
N GLN A 597 54.10 -0.70 -0.57
CA GLN A 597 52.95 0.20 -0.64
C GLN A 597 51.62 -0.57 -0.50
N LYS A 598 51.50 -1.72 -1.19
CA LYS A 598 50.31 -2.58 -1.12
C LYS A 598 50.12 -3.16 0.29
N VAL A 599 51.20 -3.62 0.93
CA VAL A 599 51.18 -4.12 2.32
C VAL A 599 50.77 -3.02 3.29
N GLN A 600 51.38 -1.82 3.21
CA GLN A 600 51.03 -0.70 4.07
C GLN A 600 49.56 -0.29 3.92
N GLN A 601 49.05 -0.29 2.69
CA GLN A 601 47.63 0.00 2.44
C GLN A 601 46.71 -1.09 3.01
N ALA A 602 47.07 -2.37 2.86
CA ALA A 602 46.30 -3.49 3.41
C ALA A 602 46.19 -3.40 4.94
N TYR A 603 47.30 -3.13 5.64
CA TYR A 603 47.32 -2.95 7.09
C TYR A 603 46.47 -1.75 7.54
N ARG A 604 46.52 -0.63 6.83
CA ARG A 604 45.67 0.54 7.13
C ARG A 604 44.19 0.22 6.96
N LEU A 605 43.82 -0.53 5.93
CA LEU A 605 42.43 -0.92 5.68
C LEU A 605 41.93 -1.92 6.72
N CYS A 606 42.73 -2.93 7.06
CA CYS A 606 42.32 -4.01 7.97
C CYS A 606 42.40 -3.61 9.46
N TYR A 607 43.45 -2.87 9.86
CA TYR A 607 43.75 -2.63 11.28
C TYR A 607 43.79 -1.15 11.66
N GLY A 608 43.66 -0.22 10.71
CA GLY A 608 43.70 1.22 10.98
C GLY A 608 45.09 1.76 11.36
N ARG A 609 46.16 0.97 11.19
CA ARG A 609 47.55 1.35 11.47
C ARG A 609 48.50 0.93 10.35
N LEU A 610 49.73 1.41 10.39
CA LEU A 610 50.81 0.91 9.55
C LEU A 610 51.39 -0.40 10.11
N PRO A 611 51.97 -1.27 9.24
CA PRO A 611 52.74 -2.42 9.71
C PRO A 611 54.00 -1.93 10.43
N GLN A 612 54.40 -2.65 11.47
CA GLN A 612 55.71 -2.49 12.09
C GLN A 612 56.80 -2.97 11.12
N ALA A 613 58.05 -2.56 11.35
CA ALA A 613 59.16 -2.91 10.46
C ALA A 613 59.28 -4.42 10.22
N HIS A 614 59.17 -5.23 11.28
CA HIS A 614 59.22 -6.69 11.16
C HIS A 614 58.00 -7.28 10.42
N GLU A 615 56.80 -6.76 10.65
CA GLU A 615 55.57 -7.17 9.96
C GLU A 615 55.64 -6.87 8.46
N LEU A 616 56.21 -5.72 8.09
CA LEU A 616 56.43 -5.34 6.71
C LEU A 616 57.40 -6.31 6.03
N THR A 617 58.55 -6.60 6.65
CA THR A 617 59.54 -7.56 6.13
C THR A 617 58.95 -8.96 5.97
N VAL A 618 58.17 -9.44 6.93
CA VAL A 618 57.51 -10.76 6.84
C VAL A 618 56.48 -10.79 5.72
N ALA A 619 55.64 -9.76 5.61
CA ALA A 619 54.60 -9.71 4.59
C ALA A 619 55.17 -9.59 3.16
N THR A 620 56.20 -8.77 2.95
CA THR A 620 56.84 -8.61 1.62
C THR A 620 57.66 -9.84 1.25
N GLY A 621 58.35 -10.46 2.22
CA GLY A 621 59.01 -11.74 2.05
C GLY A 621 58.03 -12.86 1.68
N PHE A 622 56.88 -12.92 2.34
CA PHE A 622 55.80 -13.87 2.02
C PHE A 622 55.31 -13.70 0.57
N LEU A 623 55.02 -12.46 0.14
CA LEU A 623 54.55 -12.19 -1.22
C LEU A 623 55.54 -12.70 -2.27
N THR A 624 56.83 -12.47 -2.05
CA THR A 624 57.91 -12.90 -2.97
C THR A 624 57.96 -14.42 -3.06
N GLN A 625 58.08 -15.11 -1.91
CA GLN A 625 58.16 -16.58 -1.87
C GLN A 625 56.90 -17.26 -2.44
N GLN A 626 55.73 -16.69 -2.17
CA GLN A 626 54.47 -17.26 -2.64
C GLN A 626 54.27 -17.04 -4.15
N ALA A 627 54.65 -15.87 -4.67
CA ALA A 627 54.63 -15.61 -6.11
C ALA A 627 55.60 -16.54 -6.87
N GLU A 628 56.79 -16.81 -6.33
CA GLU A 628 57.75 -17.78 -6.90
C GLU A 628 57.16 -19.19 -6.97
N LYS A 629 56.50 -19.65 -5.90
CA LYS A 629 55.82 -20.95 -5.89
C LYS A 629 54.71 -21.03 -6.93
N TYR A 630 53.90 -19.98 -7.06
CA TYR A 630 52.83 -19.95 -8.06
C TYR A 630 53.35 -19.85 -9.49
N ASN A 631 54.47 -19.16 -9.69
CA ASN A 631 55.15 -19.12 -10.99
C ASN A 631 55.70 -20.51 -11.36
N ALA A 632 56.34 -21.21 -10.42
CA ALA A 632 56.80 -22.60 -10.62
C ALA A 632 55.63 -23.56 -10.91
N ALA A 633 54.47 -23.32 -10.30
CA ALA A 633 53.24 -24.06 -10.56
C ALA A 633 52.48 -23.60 -11.83
N LYS A 634 53.03 -22.67 -12.62
CA LYS A 634 52.44 -22.13 -13.86
C LYS A 634 51.03 -21.56 -13.68
N ARG A 635 50.77 -20.89 -12.55
CA ARG A 635 49.51 -20.15 -12.32
C ARG A 635 49.48 -18.89 -13.19
N PRO A 636 48.29 -18.46 -13.66
CA PRO A 636 48.17 -17.36 -14.63
C PRO A 636 48.49 -15.97 -14.06
N ALA A 637 48.31 -15.75 -12.75
CA ALA A 637 48.55 -14.45 -12.11
C ALA A 637 49.24 -14.61 -10.74
N PRO A 638 50.50 -15.07 -10.69
CA PRO A 638 51.17 -15.50 -9.46
C PRO A 638 51.27 -14.39 -8.40
N GLU A 639 51.60 -13.17 -8.81
CA GLU A 639 51.69 -12.02 -7.89
C GLU A 639 50.33 -11.62 -7.29
N GLN A 640 49.27 -11.66 -8.11
CA GLN A 640 47.93 -11.32 -7.66
C GLN A 640 47.34 -12.40 -6.75
N GLU A 641 47.64 -13.68 -7.03
CA GLU A 641 47.26 -14.80 -6.16
C GLU A 641 48.01 -14.74 -4.82
N ALA A 642 49.31 -14.44 -4.82
CA ALA A 642 50.09 -14.22 -3.60
C ALA A 642 49.55 -13.05 -2.77
N LEU A 643 49.16 -11.95 -3.42
CA LEU A 643 48.53 -10.81 -2.75
C LEU A 643 47.17 -11.17 -2.15
N THR A 644 46.40 -12.02 -2.86
CA THR A 644 45.13 -12.54 -2.37
C THR A 644 45.33 -13.40 -1.11
N ASP A 645 46.36 -14.25 -1.08
CA ASP A 645 46.71 -15.06 0.09
C ASP A 645 47.06 -14.18 1.29
N LEU A 646 47.88 -13.15 1.08
CA LEU A 646 48.24 -12.20 2.14
C LEU A 646 46.99 -11.50 2.67
N CYS A 647 46.13 -11.00 1.78
CA CYS A 647 44.88 -10.35 2.18
C CYS A 647 43.99 -11.31 2.98
N GLN A 648 43.85 -12.56 2.54
CA GLN A 648 43.07 -13.56 3.27
C GLN A 648 43.67 -13.84 4.66
N ALA A 649 45.00 -13.92 4.78
CA ALA A 649 45.68 -14.12 6.06
C ALA A 649 45.45 -12.95 7.03
N LEU A 650 45.47 -11.71 6.53
CA LEU A 650 45.18 -10.52 7.33
C LEU A 650 43.73 -10.53 7.85
N LEU A 651 42.76 -10.89 7.00
CA LEU A 651 41.34 -10.99 7.38
C LEU A 651 41.08 -12.15 8.36
N ALA A 652 41.91 -13.19 8.35
CA ALA A 652 41.84 -14.33 9.26
C ALA A 652 42.56 -14.08 10.61
N SER A 653 43.26 -12.96 10.75
CA SER A 653 44.07 -12.68 11.94
C SER A 653 43.21 -12.35 13.17
N SER A 654 43.79 -12.54 14.35
CA SER A 654 43.14 -12.11 15.60
C SER A 654 42.94 -10.59 15.66
N GLU A 655 43.87 -9.80 15.11
CA GLU A 655 43.77 -8.34 15.11
C GLU A 655 42.60 -7.83 14.27
N PHE A 656 42.15 -8.58 13.25
CA PHE A 656 40.96 -8.23 12.49
C PHE A 656 39.64 -8.47 13.26
N ILE A 657 39.62 -9.51 14.11
CA ILE A 657 38.39 -10.01 14.74
C ILE A 657 38.24 -9.49 16.18
N TYR A 658 39.30 -8.96 16.78
CA TYR A 658 39.30 -8.41 18.12
C TYR A 658 39.49 -6.90 18.07
N ARG A 659 38.72 -6.18 18.88
CA ARG A 659 39.05 -4.79 19.23
C ARG A 659 39.85 -4.76 20.54
N PRO A 660 40.83 -3.83 20.67
CA PRO A 660 41.62 -3.70 21.88
C PRO A 660 40.74 -3.46 23.11
#